data_AF-A0A0D0IRV1-F1
#
_entry.id   AF-A0A0D0IRV1-F1
#
_cell.length_a   1.000
_cell.length_b   1.000
_cell.length_c   1.000
_cell.angle_alpha   90.00
_cell.angle_beta   90.00
_cell.angle_gamma   90.00
#
_symmetry.space_group_name_H-M   'P 1'
#
loop_
_entity.id
_entity.type
_entity.pdbx_description
1 polymer ?
#
loop_
_entity_poly.entity_id
_entity_poly.type
_entity_poly.pdbx_seq_one_letter_code
_entity_poly.pdbx_strand_id
1 'polypeptide(L)'
;MTGALGVAGALVLSGAGLTAANAQGAGFEVEVYGIDEGEHITDDRELLFDPRKGDEPGNAYQIGYTGVLDMSPTWETYKSLRGSAVPFPISEQTWVRSNFDGTWDMSFTLDPAVLSVDEAALTCDAVNAELDVQNPGTSAGDMLQCSQVGYNSDSGLLTIQLVMQLRDGSRVTGAHLDAASNEPPHVRIPIPPGAVYVAQSAFEAGGNVSLTSPRAQGQMRMDHPLGALVPVTFDQDGPAATLEMVETYQTRYVFESASEGHELPDSVVGLLPEPAFMLRDGVTVQPTLPGELAVAEELGTWEFQGWDPSEGTVNGADVEFTGQWAFLADDDDDEGDEGDEEDTFGVIYRFHAADAVGDGPLPDEVLALLPSSDERFESGTSVEPVQPAQTQVELREEDEAAGIVVVTTWTFNGWDADSVVVADSDVVFTGLWSKTVTEEPIGPPPTETFGVSYEFVPAEGVEGPLPDAVLSLLPTSDERYESGDTVTAASDDLGPVTEVVEDEEANTVTTTTWDFQGWDADSKVVEDSDVVFVGSWDMTVTEEPIGPPPAVTFGVSYEFVPAEGVEGPLPDAVLSQLPTSDERYESGDTVTAASDDLGPVTEVVEDEEANTVTTTTWDFQGWDADSKVVEDSDVVFVGSWGMTVTEEPIGPPPAETFGVSYEFVPAEGVERPLPDALLSLLPTSDERYESGDTVTAADLLFTAVIEIDEDEEANTVTTTIWDFQGWDADSKVVADSDVVFVGTWGMTVTEEPLIEDPDDEEEEEEDDTPKKIDDDDKPDTTLPKSGGAGQGLFMAGGALLLVAGAALTLRQIRRGIRISE
;
A
#
# COMPACT_ATOMS: atom_id res chain seq x y z
N MET A 1 7.62 -52.38 -6.34
CA MET A 1 6.69 -53.34 -5.71
C MET A 1 7.12 -53.46 -4.25
N THR A 2 6.52 -52.61 -3.39
CA THR A 2 5.62 -53.00 -2.27
C THR A 2 6.36 -53.74 -1.14
N GLY A 3 6.46 -53.24 0.10
CA GLY A 3 5.90 -52.04 0.72
C GLY A 3 6.24 -51.96 2.23
N ALA A 4 5.61 -50.97 2.88
CA ALA A 4 5.40 -50.79 4.33
C ALA A 4 6.63 -50.40 5.19
N LEU A 5 6.92 -49.09 5.22
CA LEU A 5 7.65 -48.41 6.29
C LEU A 5 6.64 -47.73 7.23
N GLY A 6 6.93 -47.80 8.52
CA GLY A 6 6.01 -47.57 9.63
C GLY A 6 5.43 -46.16 9.73
N VAL A 7 4.15 -46.13 10.07
CA VAL A 7 3.46 -44.94 10.56
C VAL A 7 3.59 -44.96 12.09
N ALA A 8 4.32 -44.00 12.64
CA ALA A 8 4.25 -43.67 14.05
C ALA A 8 2.89 -42.99 14.29
N GLY A 9 1.99 -43.70 14.98
CA GLY A 9 0.71 -43.15 15.41
C GLY A 9 0.94 -42.16 16.54
N ALA A 10 0.95 -40.86 16.21
CA ALA A 10 0.77 -39.81 17.20
C ALA A 10 -0.65 -39.92 17.75
N LEU A 11 -0.74 -40.08 19.07
CA LEU A 11 -1.97 -40.11 19.84
C LEU A 11 -2.66 -38.74 19.68
N VAL A 12 -3.79 -38.71 18.96
CA VAL A 12 -4.64 -37.51 18.88
C VAL A 12 -5.31 -37.33 20.23
N LEU A 13 -4.75 -36.46 21.06
CA LEU A 13 -5.42 -35.82 22.17
C LEU A 13 -6.50 -34.90 21.58
N SER A 14 -7.75 -35.37 21.57
CA SER A 14 -8.91 -34.53 21.30
C SER A 14 -9.15 -33.61 22.51
N GLY A 15 -8.34 -32.56 22.61
CA GLY A 15 -8.73 -31.36 23.35
C GLY A 15 -9.91 -30.72 22.63
N ALA A 16 -10.91 -30.27 23.37
CA ALA A 16 -11.89 -29.32 22.84
C ALA A 16 -11.14 -28.00 22.57
N GLY A 17 -10.47 -27.94 21.42
CA GLY A 17 -9.68 -26.79 20.99
C GLY A 17 -10.60 -25.67 20.53
N LEU A 18 -10.45 -24.50 21.13
CA LEU A 18 -10.87 -23.24 20.53
C LEU A 18 -10.15 -23.13 19.18
N THR A 19 -10.87 -23.24 18.07
CA THR A 19 -10.31 -23.14 16.72
C THR A 19 -10.10 -21.68 16.36
N ALA A 20 -8.91 -21.33 15.84
CA ALA A 20 -8.57 -20.02 15.31
C ALA A 20 -9.64 -19.50 14.33
N ALA A 21 -9.87 -18.18 14.32
CA ALA A 21 -10.78 -17.51 13.40
C ALA A 21 -9.96 -17.04 12.20
N ASN A 22 -10.09 -17.76 11.08
CA ASN A 22 -9.44 -17.40 9.83
C ASN A 22 -10.24 -16.35 9.07
N ALA A 23 -9.59 -15.26 8.72
CA ALA A 23 -10.09 -14.31 7.74
C ALA A 23 -10.03 -14.95 6.33
N GLN A 24 -11.17 -15.07 5.64
CA GLN A 24 -11.24 -15.59 4.25
C GLN A 24 -11.78 -14.50 3.32
N GLY A 25 -11.04 -14.17 2.25
CA GLY A 25 -11.27 -13.05 1.34
C GLY A 25 -9.92 -12.55 0.78
N ALA A 26 -9.92 -11.76 -0.31
CA ALA A 26 -8.70 -11.29 -1.01
C ALA A 26 -7.63 -10.78 -0.02
N GLY A 27 -6.31 -10.87 -0.25
CA GLY A 27 -5.45 -11.41 -1.29
C GLY A 27 -4.03 -10.85 -1.01
N PHE A 28 -2.97 -11.64 -1.16
CA PHE A 28 -1.58 -11.15 -1.02
C PHE A 28 -0.99 -10.95 -2.41
N GLU A 29 -0.57 -9.73 -2.74
CA GLU A 29 0.03 -9.39 -4.03
C GLU A 29 1.46 -8.88 -3.85
N VAL A 30 2.24 -8.91 -4.93
CA VAL A 30 3.61 -8.36 -4.94
C VAL A 30 3.71 -7.34 -6.06
N GLU A 31 4.00 -6.11 -5.68
CA GLU A 31 4.36 -5.03 -6.60
C GLU A 31 5.88 -5.02 -6.82
N VAL A 32 6.30 -4.70 -8.06
CA VAL A 32 7.69 -4.65 -8.49
C VAL A 32 7.95 -3.32 -9.16
N TYR A 33 9.06 -2.67 -8.83
CA TYR A 33 9.39 -1.33 -9.35
C TYR A 33 10.90 -1.11 -9.39
N GLY A 34 11.36 -0.16 -10.22
CA GLY A 34 12.77 0.26 -10.27
C GLY A 34 13.10 1.29 -9.18
N ILE A 35 14.31 1.21 -8.61
CA ILE A 35 14.77 2.13 -7.53
C ILE A 35 15.65 3.27 -8.08
N ASP A 36 16.44 3.02 -9.13
CA ASP A 36 17.37 3.98 -9.74
C ASP A 36 16.70 4.77 -10.88
N GLU A 37 15.92 5.80 -10.56
CA GLU A 37 15.18 6.66 -11.54
C GLU A 37 14.12 5.93 -12.40
N GLY A 38 13.97 4.61 -12.23
CA GLY A 38 12.84 3.82 -12.72
C GLY A 38 12.88 3.46 -14.21
N GLU A 39 13.84 3.97 -14.98
CA GLU A 39 13.84 3.82 -16.45
C GLU A 39 14.08 2.39 -16.94
N HIS A 40 14.69 1.52 -16.13
CA HIS A 40 14.99 0.14 -16.52
C HIS A 40 13.85 -0.85 -16.29
N ILE A 41 12.78 -0.48 -15.56
CA ILE A 41 11.58 -1.32 -15.40
C ILE A 41 10.38 -0.62 -16.01
N THR A 42 9.72 -1.28 -16.97
CA THR A 42 8.54 -0.73 -17.65
C THR A 42 7.24 -1.13 -16.96
N ASP A 43 6.15 -0.41 -17.25
CA ASP A 43 4.79 -0.75 -16.80
C ASP A 43 4.33 -2.14 -17.29
N ASP A 44 4.90 -2.60 -18.41
CA ASP A 44 4.66 -3.93 -18.98
C ASP A 44 5.42 -5.05 -18.26
N ARG A 45 6.07 -4.75 -17.13
CA ARG A 45 6.91 -5.68 -16.34
C ARG A 45 8.11 -6.21 -17.12
N GLU A 46 8.80 -5.32 -17.82
CA GLU A 46 10.04 -5.65 -18.50
C GLU A 46 11.23 -5.03 -17.76
N LEU A 47 12.36 -5.74 -17.71
CA LEU A 47 13.66 -5.24 -17.28
C LEU A 47 14.50 -4.97 -18.54
N LEU A 48 14.72 -3.70 -18.87
CA LEU A 48 15.47 -3.28 -20.06
C LEU A 48 16.99 -3.38 -19.83
N PHE A 49 17.72 -3.85 -20.84
CA PHE A 49 19.17 -3.94 -20.79
C PHE A 49 19.85 -2.56 -20.87
N ASP A 50 20.54 -2.19 -19.79
CA ASP A 50 21.37 -0.99 -19.74
C ASP A 50 22.87 -1.37 -19.70
N PRO A 51 23.66 -1.01 -20.73
CA PRO A 51 25.09 -1.32 -20.77
C PRO A 51 25.90 -0.58 -19.69
N ARG A 52 25.34 0.45 -19.04
CA ARG A 52 25.99 1.20 -17.96
C ARG A 52 25.99 0.48 -16.62
N LYS A 53 25.11 -0.52 -16.45
CA LYS A 53 25.01 -1.31 -15.22
C LYS A 53 26.20 -2.26 -15.06
N GLY A 54 26.32 -2.90 -13.90
CA GLY A 54 27.39 -3.83 -13.58
C GLY A 54 26.96 -4.95 -12.64
N ASP A 55 27.94 -5.63 -12.04
CA ASP A 55 27.70 -6.79 -11.17
C ASP A 55 27.68 -6.47 -9.67
N GLU A 56 28.21 -5.31 -9.27
CA GLU A 56 28.27 -4.90 -7.87
C GLU A 56 26.97 -4.22 -7.43
N PRO A 57 26.51 -4.40 -6.17
CA PRO A 57 25.24 -3.84 -5.70
C PRO A 57 25.06 -2.35 -6.02
N GLY A 58 26.10 -1.53 -5.88
CA GLY A 58 26.01 -0.09 -6.14
C GLY A 58 25.85 0.34 -7.60
N ASN A 59 25.99 -0.57 -8.57
CA ASN A 59 25.80 -0.28 -10.01
C ASN A 59 25.02 -1.38 -10.75
N ALA A 60 24.46 -2.36 -10.05
CA ALA A 60 23.63 -3.41 -10.63
C ALA A 60 22.18 -2.94 -10.86
N TYR A 61 21.34 -3.79 -11.46
CA TYR A 61 19.91 -3.49 -11.63
C TYR A 61 19.20 -3.61 -10.28
N GLN A 62 18.94 -2.50 -9.62
CA GLN A 62 18.19 -2.46 -8.37
C GLN A 62 16.70 -2.70 -8.60
N ILE A 63 16.12 -3.66 -7.87
CA ILE A 63 14.71 -4.04 -7.99
C ILE A 63 14.02 -3.90 -6.63
N GLY A 64 12.99 -3.08 -6.59
CA GLY A 64 12.09 -2.94 -5.46
C GLY A 64 10.98 -3.97 -5.52
N TYR A 65 10.66 -4.55 -4.36
CA TYR A 65 9.55 -5.48 -4.19
C TYR A 65 8.75 -5.10 -2.95
N THR A 66 7.44 -5.01 -3.10
CA THR A 66 6.53 -4.73 -1.98
C THR A 66 5.39 -5.74 -1.96
N GLY A 67 5.26 -6.46 -0.84
CA GLY A 67 4.09 -7.28 -0.58
C GLY A 67 2.91 -6.41 -0.16
N VAL A 68 1.78 -6.52 -0.84
CA VAL A 68 0.53 -5.80 -0.51
C VAL A 68 -0.44 -6.81 0.09
N LEU A 69 -0.69 -6.70 1.39
CA LEU A 69 -1.63 -7.55 2.11
C LEU A 69 -2.96 -6.82 2.27
N ASP A 70 -4.05 -7.35 1.69
CA ASP A 70 -5.41 -6.90 2.01
C ASP A 70 -5.81 -7.34 3.42
N MET A 71 -6.08 -6.34 4.26
CA MET A 71 -6.39 -6.47 5.67
C MET A 71 -7.90 -6.39 5.95
N SER A 72 -8.73 -6.08 4.94
CA SER A 72 -10.17 -5.91 5.10
C SER A 72 -10.84 -7.13 5.75
N PRO A 73 -10.60 -8.39 5.31
CA PRO A 73 -11.19 -9.57 5.93
C PRO A 73 -10.73 -9.79 7.37
N THR A 74 -9.49 -9.40 7.67
CA THR A 74 -8.89 -9.48 8.99
C THR A 74 -9.57 -8.49 9.95
N TRP A 75 -9.81 -7.26 9.49
CA TRP A 75 -10.52 -6.24 10.27
C TRP A 75 -12.00 -6.56 10.48
N GLU A 76 -12.69 -7.14 9.50
CA GLU A 76 -14.05 -7.63 9.68
C GLU A 76 -14.13 -8.71 10.77
N THR A 77 -13.18 -9.65 10.76
CA THR A 77 -13.08 -10.71 11.79
C THR A 77 -12.80 -10.12 13.16
N TYR A 78 -11.87 -9.17 13.27
CA TYR A 78 -11.58 -8.41 14.49
C TYR A 78 -12.83 -7.69 15.03
N LYS A 79 -13.54 -6.93 14.18
CA LYS A 79 -14.77 -6.21 14.55
C LYS A 79 -15.88 -7.16 14.98
N SER A 80 -15.99 -8.33 14.36
CA SER A 80 -16.94 -9.36 14.76
C SER A 80 -16.64 -9.89 16.17
N LEU A 81 -15.36 -10.12 16.51
CA LEU A 81 -14.96 -10.50 17.87
C LEU A 81 -15.20 -9.39 18.89
N ARG A 82 -15.01 -8.12 18.50
CA ARG A 82 -15.33 -6.95 19.33
C ARG A 82 -16.85 -6.78 19.54
N GLY A 83 -17.66 -7.02 18.50
CA GLY A 83 -19.09 -6.71 18.47
C GLY A 83 -20.05 -7.87 18.80
N SER A 84 -19.61 -9.14 18.77
CA SER A 84 -20.49 -10.31 18.91
C SER A 84 -20.08 -11.30 20.01
N ALA A 85 -21.01 -11.52 20.94
CA ALA A 85 -21.26 -12.74 21.74
C ALA A 85 -20.05 -13.65 22.09
N VAL A 86 -18.95 -13.09 22.61
CA VAL A 86 -18.04 -13.85 23.47
C VAL A 86 -18.87 -14.28 24.70
N PRO A 87 -18.78 -15.53 25.19
CA PRO A 87 -19.54 -16.00 26.36
C PRO A 87 -19.23 -15.26 27.68
N PHE A 88 -18.37 -14.24 27.64
CA PHE A 88 -18.00 -13.36 28.74
C PHE A 88 -17.99 -11.90 28.23
N PRO A 89 -18.90 -11.02 28.67
CA PRO A 89 -18.89 -9.62 28.26
C PRO A 89 -17.66 -8.91 28.83
N ILE A 90 -16.72 -8.54 27.97
CA ILE A 90 -15.60 -7.66 28.32
C ILE A 90 -16.13 -6.22 28.27
N SER A 91 -15.94 -5.45 29.34
CA SER A 91 -16.37 -4.04 29.33
C SER A 91 -15.52 -3.23 28.35
N GLU A 92 -16.09 -2.15 27.80
CA GLU A 92 -15.39 -1.25 26.88
C GLU A 92 -14.07 -0.71 27.47
N GLN A 93 -14.09 -0.33 28.75
CA GLN A 93 -12.87 0.10 29.45
C GLN A 93 -11.81 -1.01 29.58
N THR A 94 -12.25 -2.26 29.72
CA THR A 94 -11.32 -3.40 29.77
C THR A 94 -10.74 -3.66 28.38
N TRP A 95 -11.55 -3.57 27.33
CA TRP A 95 -11.14 -3.75 25.94
C TRP A 95 -10.06 -2.73 25.52
N VAL A 96 -10.35 -1.45 25.68
CA VAL A 96 -9.47 -0.33 25.28
C VAL A 96 -8.10 -0.43 25.96
N ARG A 97 -8.05 -0.97 27.19
CA ARG A 97 -6.81 -1.15 27.98
C ARG A 97 -6.12 -2.49 27.77
N SER A 98 -6.75 -3.42 27.05
CA SER A 98 -6.17 -4.74 26.84
C SER A 98 -5.07 -4.69 25.80
N ASN A 99 -4.01 -5.46 26.06
CA ASN A 99 -2.88 -5.54 25.16
C ASN A 99 -3.15 -6.54 24.04
N PHE A 100 -2.59 -6.26 22.87
CA PHE A 100 -2.60 -7.13 21.72
C PHE A 100 -1.16 -7.50 21.35
N ASP A 101 -0.98 -8.78 21.04
CA ASP A 101 0.26 -9.37 20.56
C ASP A 101 0.02 -10.17 19.28
N GLY A 102 1.05 -10.29 18.45
CA GLY A 102 0.92 -10.92 17.15
C GLY A 102 2.25 -11.01 16.41
N THR A 103 2.36 -12.01 15.55
CA THR A 103 3.51 -12.24 14.65
C THR A 103 3.00 -12.32 13.22
N TRP A 104 3.69 -11.63 12.31
CA TRP A 104 3.33 -11.54 10.91
C TRP A 104 4.56 -11.93 10.10
N ASP A 105 4.48 -13.07 9.43
CA ASP A 105 5.55 -13.61 8.61
C ASP A 105 5.22 -13.40 7.14
N MET A 106 6.15 -12.78 6.43
CA MET A 106 6.13 -12.68 4.99
C MET A 106 7.32 -13.44 4.42
N SER A 107 7.09 -14.23 3.38
CA SER A 107 8.12 -15.03 2.74
C SER A 107 8.01 -15.02 1.23
N PHE A 108 9.17 -15.09 0.58
CA PHE A 108 9.31 -15.11 -0.86
C PHE A 108 10.43 -16.05 -1.26
N THR A 109 10.33 -16.64 -2.44
CA THR A 109 11.42 -17.44 -3.03
C THR A 109 11.98 -16.70 -4.24
N LEU A 110 13.20 -16.19 -4.09
CA LEU A 110 14.00 -15.58 -5.15
C LEU A 110 14.72 -16.68 -5.93
N ASP A 111 14.92 -16.51 -7.24
CA ASP A 111 15.83 -17.38 -8.01
C ASP A 111 17.28 -16.93 -7.81
N PRO A 112 18.10 -17.67 -7.03
CA PRO A 112 19.48 -17.26 -6.74
C PRO A 112 20.40 -17.35 -7.96
N ALA A 113 19.95 -17.94 -9.09
CA ALA A 113 20.71 -17.92 -10.33
C ALA A 113 20.69 -16.54 -11.01
N VAL A 114 19.68 -15.73 -10.73
CA VAL A 114 19.44 -14.44 -11.41
C VAL A 114 19.45 -13.28 -10.40
N LEU A 115 18.81 -13.46 -9.25
CA LEU A 115 18.69 -12.46 -8.20
C LEU A 115 19.77 -12.63 -7.14
N SER A 116 20.46 -11.54 -6.86
CA SER A 116 21.42 -11.42 -5.77
C SER A 116 20.83 -10.62 -4.62
N VAL A 117 21.27 -10.92 -3.40
CA VAL A 117 20.82 -10.23 -2.19
C VAL A 117 22.00 -9.57 -1.49
N ASP A 118 21.91 -8.27 -1.26
CA ASP A 118 22.83 -7.56 -0.37
C ASP A 118 22.32 -7.67 1.07
N GLU A 119 22.83 -8.66 1.80
CA GLU A 119 22.47 -8.88 3.21
C GLU A 119 22.81 -7.68 4.12
N ALA A 120 23.72 -6.79 3.72
CA ALA A 120 24.03 -5.59 4.50
C ALA A 120 22.90 -4.55 4.43
N ALA A 121 22.15 -4.51 3.33
CA ALA A 121 20.96 -3.68 3.19
C ALA A 121 19.71 -4.33 3.81
N LEU A 122 19.71 -5.66 3.96
CA LEU A 122 18.61 -6.44 4.52
C LEU A 122 18.62 -6.43 6.07
N THR A 123 18.23 -5.30 6.67
CA THR A 123 18.17 -5.13 8.13
C THR A 123 16.78 -4.73 8.61
N CYS A 124 16.43 -5.06 9.87
CA CYS A 124 15.13 -4.64 10.41
C CYS A 124 14.97 -3.12 10.51
N ASP A 125 16.06 -2.38 10.75
CA ASP A 125 16.01 -0.91 10.72
C ASP A 125 15.62 -0.39 9.33
N ALA A 126 16.17 -1.00 8.27
CA ALA A 126 15.81 -0.65 6.89
C ALA A 126 14.38 -1.05 6.53
N VAL A 127 13.92 -2.25 6.96
CA VAL A 127 12.52 -2.69 6.79
C VAL A 127 11.56 -1.72 7.48
N ASN A 128 11.83 -1.35 8.73
CA ASN A 128 10.97 -0.44 9.49
C ASN A 128 10.94 0.97 8.87
N ALA A 129 12.08 1.49 8.41
CA ALA A 129 12.14 2.79 7.74
C ALA A 129 11.31 2.79 6.46
N GLU A 130 11.39 1.73 5.66
CA GLU A 130 10.61 1.63 4.41
C GLU A 130 9.13 1.35 4.66
N LEU A 131 8.79 0.60 5.73
CA LEU A 131 7.41 0.33 6.14
C LEU A 131 6.64 1.64 6.38
N ASP A 132 7.29 2.65 6.96
CA ASP A 132 6.72 3.99 7.15
C ASP A 132 6.46 4.71 5.83
N VAL A 133 7.44 4.67 4.93
CA VAL A 133 7.39 5.34 3.63
C VAL A 133 6.25 4.78 2.78
N GLN A 134 6.08 3.47 2.80
CA GLN A 134 5.10 2.79 1.94
C GLN A 134 3.69 2.68 2.53
N ASN A 135 3.49 3.05 3.80
CA ASN A 135 2.16 3.06 4.41
C ASN A 135 1.77 4.47 4.94
N PRO A 136 1.83 5.51 4.08
CA PRO A 136 1.62 6.88 4.51
C PRO A 136 0.19 7.08 5.04
N GLY A 137 0.07 7.80 6.16
CA GLY A 137 -1.23 8.12 6.76
C GLY A 137 -1.93 6.94 7.46
N THR A 138 -1.23 5.82 7.65
CA THR A 138 -1.71 4.67 8.43
C THR A 138 -0.82 4.47 9.66
N SER A 139 -1.28 3.69 10.65
CA SER A 139 -0.47 3.27 11.80
C SER A 139 0.23 1.92 11.63
N ALA A 140 0.26 1.35 10.42
CA ALA A 140 0.93 0.08 10.17
C ALA A 140 2.41 0.13 10.62
N GLY A 141 3.14 1.19 10.24
CA GLY A 141 4.54 1.40 10.65
C GLY A 141 4.72 1.75 12.15
N ASP A 142 3.66 2.23 12.81
CA ASP A 142 3.69 2.50 14.25
C ASP A 142 3.46 1.24 15.07
N MET A 143 2.61 0.32 14.60
CA MET A 143 2.15 -0.85 15.35
C MET A 143 2.85 -2.16 14.98
N LEU A 144 3.54 -2.21 13.84
CA LEU A 144 4.30 -3.37 13.39
C LEU A 144 5.78 -3.01 13.35
N GLN A 145 6.60 -3.80 14.04
CA GLN A 145 8.05 -3.65 14.03
C GLN A 145 8.69 -4.93 13.50
N CYS A 146 9.64 -4.80 12.59
CA CYS A 146 10.50 -5.89 12.17
C CYS A 146 11.28 -6.42 13.38
N SER A 147 11.14 -7.73 13.60
CA SER A 147 11.84 -8.48 14.63
C SER A 147 12.94 -9.36 14.05
N GLN A 148 12.71 -9.88 12.84
CA GLN A 148 13.67 -10.70 12.13
C GLN A 148 13.52 -10.49 10.62
N VAL A 149 14.65 -10.43 9.94
CA VAL A 149 14.73 -10.51 8.48
C VAL A 149 15.88 -11.44 8.12
N GLY A 150 15.72 -12.23 7.07
CA GLY A 150 16.77 -13.16 6.67
C GLY A 150 16.59 -13.70 5.26
N TYR A 151 17.71 -14.08 4.67
CA TYR A 151 17.79 -14.71 3.36
C TYR A 151 18.58 -16.01 3.46
N ASN A 152 18.10 -17.05 2.78
CA ASN A 152 18.80 -18.32 2.62
C ASN A 152 19.19 -18.51 1.15
N SER A 153 20.48 -18.38 0.85
CA SER A 153 21.01 -18.50 -0.51
C SER A 153 20.85 -19.88 -1.15
N ASP A 154 20.79 -20.95 -0.34
CA ASP A 154 20.65 -22.31 -0.86
C ASP A 154 19.22 -22.59 -1.36
N SER A 155 18.22 -22.00 -0.72
CA SER A 155 16.81 -22.18 -1.08
C SER A 155 16.20 -20.96 -1.79
N GLY A 156 16.91 -19.84 -1.86
CA GLY A 156 16.39 -18.56 -2.34
C GLY A 156 15.33 -17.94 -1.42
N LEU A 157 15.15 -18.46 -0.20
CA LEU A 157 14.05 -18.07 0.68
C LEU A 157 14.40 -16.77 1.41
N LEU A 158 13.65 -15.70 1.14
CA LEU A 158 13.68 -14.46 1.90
C LEU A 158 12.49 -14.43 2.87
N THR A 159 12.74 -14.04 4.11
CA THR A 159 11.72 -13.97 5.17
C THR A 159 11.80 -12.64 5.90
N ILE A 160 10.64 -12.06 6.20
CA ILE A 160 10.46 -10.87 7.02
C ILE A 160 9.43 -11.22 8.10
N GLN A 161 9.81 -11.09 9.37
CA GLN A 161 8.94 -11.30 10.52
C GLN A 161 8.72 -9.99 11.26
N LEU A 162 7.47 -9.53 11.28
CA LEU A 162 7.02 -8.39 12.05
C LEU A 162 6.33 -8.85 13.34
N VAL A 163 6.44 -8.04 14.38
CA VAL A 163 5.72 -8.21 15.65
C VAL A 163 4.83 -7.01 15.92
N MET A 164 3.67 -7.26 16.53
CA MET A 164 2.80 -6.18 17.01
C MET A 164 3.41 -5.52 18.24
N GLN A 165 4.04 -4.37 18.04
CA GLN A 165 4.68 -3.58 19.09
C GLN A 165 4.76 -2.12 18.62
N LEU A 166 4.63 -1.17 19.54
CA LEU A 166 4.87 0.24 19.24
C LEU A 166 6.38 0.52 19.16
N ARG A 167 6.80 1.57 18.43
CA ARG A 167 8.23 1.92 18.26
C ARG A 167 9.00 2.15 19.55
N ASP A 168 8.32 2.64 20.59
CA ASP A 168 8.93 2.85 21.91
C ASP A 168 9.06 1.53 22.72
N GLY A 169 8.65 0.41 22.13
CA GLY A 169 8.63 -0.92 22.74
C GLY A 169 7.39 -1.20 23.58
N SER A 170 6.45 -0.24 23.69
CA SER A 170 5.19 -0.46 24.40
C SER A 170 4.26 -1.38 23.60
N ARG A 171 3.26 -1.94 24.29
CA ARG A 171 2.33 -2.89 23.70
C ARG A 171 1.21 -2.15 22.97
N VAL A 172 0.79 -2.71 21.84
CA VAL A 172 -0.43 -2.28 21.13
C VAL A 172 -1.63 -2.59 22.03
N THR A 173 -2.61 -1.69 22.08
CA THR A 173 -3.82 -1.86 22.91
C THR A 173 -5.09 -1.78 22.07
N GLY A 174 -6.23 -2.17 22.63
CA GLY A 174 -7.53 -1.99 21.98
C GLY A 174 -7.80 -0.54 21.58
N ALA A 175 -7.36 0.43 22.40
CA ALA A 175 -7.43 1.87 22.06
C ALA A 175 -6.71 2.21 20.75
N HIS A 176 -5.54 1.60 20.53
CA HIS A 176 -4.77 1.80 19.31
C HIS A 176 -5.49 1.15 18.12
N LEU A 177 -5.98 -0.09 18.26
CA LEU A 177 -6.65 -0.78 17.15
C LEU A 177 -7.99 -0.14 16.75
N ASP A 178 -8.74 0.45 17.69
CA ASP A 178 -10.08 0.98 17.44
C ASP A 178 -10.12 2.40 16.84
N ALA A 179 -8.99 3.08 16.70
CA ALA A 179 -8.94 4.39 16.06
C ALA A 179 -9.09 4.25 14.53
N ALA A 180 -9.92 5.09 13.89
CA ALA A 180 -10.24 4.96 12.46
C ALA A 180 -9.01 5.04 11.52
N SER A 181 -7.92 5.70 11.93
CA SER A 181 -6.64 5.73 11.20
C SER A 181 -5.86 4.41 11.26
N ASN A 182 -6.31 3.44 12.08
CA ASN A 182 -5.53 2.28 12.50
C ASN A 182 -6.10 0.94 11.98
N GLU A 183 -7.07 1.01 11.08
CA GLU A 183 -7.60 -0.13 10.33
C GLU A 183 -7.35 0.05 8.82
N PRO A 184 -6.08 0.14 8.36
CA PRO A 184 -5.83 0.33 6.94
C PRO A 184 -6.33 -0.89 6.14
N PRO A 185 -6.98 -0.67 4.98
CA PRO A 185 -7.48 -1.78 4.15
C PRO A 185 -6.34 -2.59 3.54
N HIS A 186 -5.14 -2.00 3.40
CA HIS A 186 -3.96 -2.69 2.90
C HIS A 186 -2.76 -2.36 3.77
N VAL A 187 -1.88 -3.34 3.97
CA VAL A 187 -0.56 -3.15 4.58
C VAL A 187 0.50 -3.53 3.56
N ARG A 188 1.36 -2.57 3.22
CA ARG A 188 2.47 -2.72 2.27
C ARG A 188 3.72 -3.10 3.05
N ILE A 189 4.21 -4.31 2.87
CA ILE A 189 5.40 -4.83 3.56
C ILE A 189 6.55 -4.88 2.56
N PRO A 190 7.53 -3.96 2.66
CA PRO A 190 8.57 -3.81 1.66
C PRO A 190 9.74 -4.76 1.89
N ILE A 191 10.39 -5.17 0.80
CA ILE A 191 11.80 -5.55 0.82
C ILE A 191 12.61 -4.25 0.76
N PRO A 192 13.58 -4.02 1.66
CA PRO A 192 14.34 -2.76 1.68
C PRO A 192 14.98 -2.45 0.33
N PRO A 193 14.91 -1.19 -0.15
CA PRO A 193 15.63 -0.77 -1.35
C PRO A 193 17.13 -1.07 -1.23
N GLY A 194 17.76 -1.52 -2.31
CA GLY A 194 19.17 -1.91 -2.29
C GLY A 194 19.44 -3.36 -1.89
N ALA A 195 18.46 -4.05 -1.27
CA ALA A 195 18.67 -5.42 -0.79
C ALA A 195 18.59 -6.48 -1.89
N VAL A 196 17.89 -6.21 -2.99
CA VAL A 196 17.69 -7.18 -4.09
C VAL A 196 18.07 -6.54 -5.41
N TYR A 197 18.90 -7.23 -6.18
CA TYR A 197 19.38 -6.74 -7.47
C TYR A 197 19.65 -7.88 -8.45
N VAL A 198 19.67 -7.54 -9.74
CA VAL A 198 20.15 -8.42 -10.81
C VAL A 198 21.51 -7.92 -11.25
N ALA A 199 22.53 -8.80 -11.18
CA ALA A 199 23.85 -8.50 -11.72
C ALA A 199 23.78 -8.42 -13.25
N GLN A 200 24.52 -7.51 -13.88
CA GLN A 200 24.50 -7.39 -15.34
C GLN A 200 24.92 -8.69 -16.03
N SER A 201 25.87 -9.43 -15.47
CA SER A 201 26.29 -10.75 -15.97
C SER A 201 25.23 -11.85 -15.85
N ALA A 202 24.19 -11.65 -15.03
CA ALA A 202 23.05 -12.54 -14.89
C ALA A 202 21.87 -12.16 -15.81
N PHE A 203 21.99 -11.06 -16.56
CA PHE A 203 20.99 -10.66 -17.53
C PHE A 203 21.04 -11.59 -18.76
N GLU A 204 19.93 -12.24 -19.07
CA GLU A 204 19.76 -13.10 -20.24
C GLU A 204 18.55 -12.61 -21.05
N ALA A 205 18.79 -12.12 -22.27
CA ALA A 205 17.73 -11.63 -23.16
C ALA A 205 16.65 -12.70 -23.41
N GLY A 206 15.38 -12.31 -23.23
CA GLY A 206 14.21 -13.21 -23.27
C GLY A 206 14.08 -14.15 -22.07
N GLY A 207 14.95 -14.00 -21.07
CA GLY A 207 14.86 -14.66 -19.76
C GLY A 207 13.90 -13.93 -18.82
N ASN A 208 13.69 -14.51 -17.64
CA ASN A 208 12.76 -13.97 -16.64
C ASN A 208 13.44 -13.77 -15.29
N VAL A 209 13.10 -12.68 -14.61
CA VAL A 209 13.37 -12.48 -13.19
C VAL A 209 12.08 -12.78 -12.44
N SER A 210 12.06 -13.77 -11.57
CA SER A 210 10.85 -14.14 -10.83
C SER A 210 11.07 -14.18 -9.32
N LEU A 211 10.15 -13.53 -8.61
CA LEU A 211 9.89 -13.75 -7.20
C LEU A 211 8.67 -14.67 -7.09
N THR A 212 8.90 -15.87 -6.56
CA THR A 212 7.92 -16.96 -6.56
C THR A 212 7.47 -17.33 -5.16
N SER A 213 6.33 -18.02 -5.07
CA SER A 213 5.72 -18.45 -3.81
C SER A 213 5.63 -17.35 -2.74
N PRO A 214 5.14 -16.13 -3.08
CA PRO A 214 4.90 -15.12 -2.06
C PRO A 214 3.82 -15.63 -1.10
N ARG A 215 4.09 -15.53 0.20
CA ARG A 215 3.15 -15.91 1.25
C ARG A 215 3.21 -14.91 2.39
N ALA A 216 2.05 -14.51 2.90
CA ALA A 216 1.90 -13.70 4.09
C ALA A 216 0.98 -14.43 5.07
N GLN A 217 1.46 -14.64 6.29
CA GLN A 217 0.68 -15.27 7.36
C GLN A 217 0.87 -14.51 8.66
N GLY A 218 -0.12 -14.54 9.52
CA GLY A 218 0.02 -13.88 10.81
C GLY A 218 -1.15 -14.09 11.73
N GLN A 219 -0.99 -13.56 12.94
CA GLN A 219 -2.01 -13.62 13.97
C GLN A 219 -2.06 -12.35 14.81
N MET A 220 -3.25 -12.01 15.28
CA MET A 220 -3.50 -10.99 16.30
C MET A 220 -4.25 -11.62 17.47
N ARG A 221 -3.73 -11.44 18.67
CA ARG A 221 -4.22 -12.06 19.90
C ARG A 221 -4.30 -11.02 21.01
N MET A 222 -5.37 -11.08 21.79
CA MET A 222 -5.53 -10.25 22.98
C MET A 222 -5.00 -10.98 24.22
N ASP A 223 -4.19 -10.29 25.02
CA ASP A 223 -3.64 -10.79 26.28
C ASP A 223 -4.67 -10.65 27.41
N HIS A 224 -5.47 -11.71 27.66
CA HIS A 224 -6.59 -11.71 28.62
C HIS A 224 -6.57 -12.94 29.57
N PRO A 225 -6.82 -12.76 30.89
CA PRO A 225 -6.63 -13.81 31.92
C PRO A 225 -7.64 -14.99 31.90
N LEU A 226 -8.78 -14.89 31.19
CA LEU A 226 -9.77 -15.98 31.09
C LEU A 226 -9.44 -17.07 30.04
N GLY A 227 -8.19 -17.15 29.58
CA GLY A 227 -7.80 -18.06 28.50
C GLY A 227 -8.13 -17.46 27.12
N ALA A 228 -7.16 -17.59 26.20
CA ALA A 228 -7.08 -16.87 24.94
C ALA A 228 -8.43 -16.70 24.22
N LEU A 229 -8.78 -15.44 23.92
CA LEU A 229 -9.69 -15.16 22.82
C LEU A 229 -9.14 -15.84 21.57
N VAL A 230 -10.05 -16.35 20.73
CA VAL A 230 -9.70 -16.98 19.46
C VAL A 230 -8.85 -15.96 18.67
N PRO A 231 -7.57 -16.28 18.35
CA PRO A 231 -6.73 -15.35 17.61
C PRO A 231 -7.34 -15.11 16.24
N VAL A 232 -7.24 -13.86 15.78
CA VAL A 232 -7.56 -13.50 14.38
C VAL A 232 -6.34 -13.87 13.57
N THR A 233 -6.50 -14.77 12.61
CA THR A 233 -5.40 -15.25 11.77
C THR A 233 -5.68 -14.98 10.31
N PHE A 234 -4.61 -14.72 9.56
CA PHE A 234 -4.61 -14.68 8.11
C PHE A 234 -3.47 -15.54 7.60
N ASP A 235 -3.68 -16.18 6.45
CA ASP A 235 -2.71 -17.04 5.81
C ASP A 235 -3.00 -17.05 4.30
N GLN A 236 -2.21 -16.29 3.56
CA GLN A 236 -2.48 -15.92 2.18
C GLN A 236 -1.27 -16.25 1.30
N ASP A 237 -1.53 -16.97 0.22
CA ASP A 237 -0.59 -17.14 -0.89
C ASP A 237 -0.86 -16.10 -1.97
N GLY A 238 0.20 -15.59 -2.58
CA GLY A 238 0.13 -14.63 -3.68
C GLY A 238 0.62 -15.21 -5.03
N PRO A 239 0.31 -14.54 -6.14
CA PRO A 239 0.85 -14.88 -7.45
C PRO A 239 2.34 -14.52 -7.54
N ALA A 240 3.10 -15.24 -8.37
CA ALA A 240 4.49 -14.89 -8.64
C ALA A 240 4.60 -13.52 -9.32
N ALA A 241 5.57 -12.72 -8.90
CA ALA A 241 5.95 -11.47 -9.54
C ALA A 241 7.09 -11.75 -10.52
N THR A 242 6.87 -11.54 -11.82
CA THR A 242 7.84 -11.85 -12.88
C THR A 242 8.08 -10.64 -13.76
N LEU A 243 9.35 -10.37 -14.05
CA LEU A 243 9.81 -9.43 -15.07
C LEU A 243 10.42 -10.19 -16.26
N GLU A 244 10.15 -9.74 -17.48
CA GLU A 244 10.83 -10.22 -18.70
C GLU A 244 12.09 -9.40 -18.96
N MET A 245 13.22 -10.05 -19.23
CA MET A 245 14.46 -9.37 -19.59
C MET A 245 14.47 -9.04 -21.08
N VAL A 246 14.48 -7.76 -21.42
CA VAL A 246 14.41 -7.28 -22.80
C VAL A 246 15.75 -6.69 -23.22
N GLU A 247 16.30 -7.25 -24.29
CA GLU A 247 17.52 -6.71 -24.91
C GLU A 247 17.22 -5.35 -25.53
N THR A 248 18.11 -4.40 -25.25
CA THR A 248 18.06 -3.04 -25.77
C THR A 248 19.46 -2.61 -26.18
N TYR A 249 19.52 -1.57 -27.00
CA TYR A 249 20.70 -1.15 -27.72
C TYR A 249 21.06 0.30 -27.39
N GLN A 250 22.21 0.74 -27.88
CA GLN A 250 22.70 2.10 -27.69
C GLN A 250 23.17 2.72 -29.00
N THR A 251 23.31 4.04 -29.01
CA THR A 251 24.10 4.70 -30.06
C THR A 251 25.58 4.63 -29.74
N ARG A 252 26.42 4.70 -30.77
CA ARG A 252 27.86 4.82 -30.63
C ARG A 252 28.38 5.89 -31.57
N TYR A 253 29.21 6.79 -31.05
CA TYR A 253 29.81 7.87 -31.82
C TYR A 253 31.32 7.65 -31.95
N VAL A 254 31.84 7.87 -33.16
CA VAL A 254 33.29 7.86 -33.45
C VAL A 254 33.60 9.05 -34.35
N PHE A 255 34.76 9.68 -34.18
CA PHE A 255 35.26 10.67 -35.14
C PHE A 255 36.38 10.13 -35.99
N GLU A 256 36.39 10.52 -37.26
CA GLU A 256 37.45 10.22 -38.22
C GLU A 256 37.91 11.49 -38.94
N SER A 257 39.18 11.49 -39.37
CA SER A 257 39.72 12.58 -40.18
C SER A 257 39.43 12.35 -41.66
N ALA A 258 38.82 13.35 -42.29
CA ALA A 258 38.64 13.45 -43.72
C ALA A 258 39.90 13.98 -44.46
N SER A 259 40.90 14.49 -43.74
CA SER A 259 42.13 15.05 -44.32
C SER A 259 43.28 14.04 -44.33
N GLU A 260 43.71 13.62 -45.52
CA GLU A 260 44.75 12.60 -45.69
C GLU A 260 46.07 13.01 -44.99
N GLY A 261 46.52 12.20 -44.03
CA GLY A 261 47.78 12.43 -43.31
C GLY A 261 47.69 13.30 -42.06
N HIS A 262 46.49 13.76 -41.66
CA HIS A 262 46.26 14.52 -40.43
C HIS A 262 45.49 13.67 -39.41
N GLU A 263 46.02 13.49 -38.20
CA GLU A 263 45.32 12.79 -37.11
C GLU A 263 44.49 13.78 -36.29
N LEU A 264 43.31 13.35 -35.83
CA LEU A 264 42.43 14.20 -35.02
C LEU A 264 43.07 14.53 -33.67
N PRO A 265 43.09 15.81 -33.25
CA PRO A 265 43.58 16.19 -31.93
C PRO A 265 42.58 15.79 -30.84
N ASP A 266 43.07 15.65 -29.59
CA ASP A 266 42.25 15.32 -28.42
C ASP A 266 41.12 16.35 -28.19
N SER A 267 41.35 17.62 -28.59
CA SER A 267 40.36 18.70 -28.56
C SER A 267 39.12 18.38 -29.40
N VAL A 268 39.30 17.73 -30.55
CA VAL A 268 38.23 17.28 -31.45
C VAL A 268 37.60 15.98 -30.95
N VAL A 269 38.42 14.99 -30.56
CA VAL A 269 37.92 13.70 -30.04
C VAL A 269 37.07 13.87 -28.78
N GLY A 270 37.39 14.87 -27.95
CA GLY A 270 36.64 15.21 -26.75
C GLY A 270 35.24 15.80 -27.00
N LEU A 271 34.86 16.09 -28.25
CA LEU A 271 33.55 16.64 -28.62
C LEU A 271 32.49 15.58 -28.93
N LEU A 272 32.79 14.28 -28.74
CA LEU A 272 31.85 13.20 -28.96
C LEU A 272 30.57 13.40 -28.10
N PRO A 273 29.37 13.29 -28.68
CA PRO A 273 28.13 13.35 -27.91
C PRO A 273 27.97 12.20 -26.91
N GLU A 274 27.09 12.38 -25.93
CA GLU A 274 26.69 11.27 -25.06
C GLU A 274 25.82 10.26 -25.82
N PRO A 275 26.04 8.94 -25.62
CA PRO A 275 25.20 7.91 -26.22
C PRO A 275 23.75 7.97 -25.71
N ALA A 276 22.81 7.60 -26.56
CA ALA A 276 21.48 7.19 -26.14
C ALA A 276 21.51 5.70 -25.75
N PHE A 277 20.85 5.34 -24.67
CA PHE A 277 20.83 3.98 -24.12
C PHE A 277 19.41 3.41 -24.09
N MET A 278 19.28 2.11 -23.83
CA MET A 278 18.00 1.41 -23.68
C MET A 278 17.05 1.55 -24.90
N LEU A 279 17.62 1.65 -26.09
CA LEU A 279 16.87 1.76 -27.34
C LEU A 279 16.27 0.41 -27.72
N ARG A 280 14.96 0.37 -27.99
CA ARG A 280 14.27 -0.83 -28.45
C ARG A 280 14.55 -1.10 -29.92
N ASP A 281 14.43 -2.37 -30.29
CA ASP A 281 14.47 -2.80 -31.69
C ASP A 281 13.39 -2.10 -32.52
N GLY A 282 13.75 -1.66 -33.73
CA GLY A 282 12.86 -0.93 -34.64
C GLY A 282 12.76 0.58 -34.39
N VAL A 283 13.38 1.13 -33.34
CA VAL A 283 13.44 2.58 -33.12
C VAL A 283 14.44 3.21 -34.10
N THR A 284 14.01 4.27 -34.79
CA THR A 284 14.90 5.13 -35.60
C THR A 284 15.41 6.28 -34.75
N VAL A 285 16.73 6.49 -34.77
CA VAL A 285 17.42 7.55 -34.04
C VAL A 285 18.27 8.38 -35.00
N GLN A 286 18.41 9.67 -34.69
CA GLN A 286 19.31 10.58 -35.39
C GLN A 286 20.54 10.88 -34.51
N PRO A 287 21.73 11.07 -35.11
CA PRO A 287 22.93 11.39 -34.36
C PRO A 287 22.86 12.80 -33.77
N THR A 288 23.33 12.96 -32.54
CA THR A 288 23.40 14.27 -31.88
C THR A 288 24.62 15.05 -32.40
N LEU A 289 24.50 16.36 -32.64
CA LEU A 289 25.64 17.19 -33.05
C LEU A 289 26.73 17.25 -31.96
N PRO A 290 28.02 17.33 -32.35
CA PRO A 290 29.09 17.57 -31.39
C PRO A 290 28.96 18.93 -30.71
N GLY A 291 29.58 19.08 -29.54
CA GLY A 291 29.51 20.32 -28.74
C GLY A 291 30.06 21.56 -29.44
N GLU A 292 30.96 21.37 -30.42
CA GLU A 292 31.50 22.41 -31.29
C GLU A 292 31.61 21.87 -32.72
N LEU A 293 31.43 22.74 -33.72
CA LEU A 293 31.49 22.37 -35.14
C LEU A 293 32.82 22.80 -35.82
N ALA A 294 33.61 23.62 -35.14
CA ALA A 294 34.93 24.06 -35.61
C ALA A 294 35.88 24.24 -34.42
N VAL A 295 37.11 23.75 -34.55
CA VAL A 295 38.15 23.82 -33.53
C VAL A 295 39.42 24.42 -34.13
N ALA A 296 39.82 25.60 -33.66
CA ALA A 296 41.03 26.26 -34.11
C ALA A 296 42.28 25.66 -33.46
N GLU A 297 43.29 25.36 -34.27
CA GLU A 297 44.62 24.89 -33.87
C GLU A 297 45.70 25.85 -34.41
N GLU A 298 46.96 25.71 -33.97
CA GLU A 298 48.04 26.67 -34.28
C GLU A 298 48.36 26.81 -35.79
N LEU A 299 48.03 25.81 -36.62
CA LEU A 299 48.40 25.74 -38.03
C LEU A 299 47.18 25.65 -38.97
N GLY A 300 45.98 25.84 -38.44
CA GLY A 300 44.74 25.63 -39.16
C GLY A 300 43.55 25.27 -38.28
N THR A 301 42.39 25.08 -38.88
CA THR A 301 41.13 24.79 -38.19
C THR A 301 40.59 23.42 -38.59
N TRP A 302 40.14 22.63 -37.62
CA TRP A 302 39.35 21.43 -37.85
C TRP A 302 37.86 21.78 -37.97
N GLU A 303 37.18 21.30 -39.00
CA GLU A 303 35.75 21.53 -39.23
C GLU A 303 34.99 20.21 -39.33
N PHE A 304 33.92 20.09 -38.54
CA PHE A 304 32.99 18.96 -38.60
C PHE A 304 32.26 18.98 -39.93
N GLN A 305 32.14 17.85 -40.62
CA GLN A 305 31.53 17.74 -41.94
C GLN A 305 30.15 17.07 -41.92
N GLY A 306 29.80 16.40 -40.81
CA GLY A 306 28.55 15.65 -40.67
C GLY A 306 28.76 14.24 -40.10
N TRP A 307 27.65 13.59 -39.80
CA TRP A 307 27.59 12.19 -39.37
C TRP A 307 27.22 11.28 -40.54
N ASP A 308 27.84 10.10 -40.60
CA ASP A 308 27.51 9.00 -41.52
C ASP A 308 27.29 7.70 -40.69
N PRO A 309 26.12 7.04 -40.77
CA PRO A 309 24.94 7.46 -41.52
C PRO A 309 24.24 8.67 -40.86
N SER A 310 23.41 9.38 -41.61
CA SER A 310 22.71 10.56 -41.09
C SER A 310 21.51 10.23 -40.18
N GLU A 311 21.04 8.97 -40.20
CA GLU A 311 20.08 8.38 -39.27
C GLU A 311 20.33 6.86 -39.17
N GLY A 312 19.82 6.20 -38.13
CA GLY A 312 19.93 4.76 -38.00
C GLY A 312 18.74 4.14 -37.30
N THR A 313 18.29 2.99 -37.81
CA THR A 313 17.26 2.18 -37.15
C THR A 313 17.93 1.04 -36.41
N VAL A 314 17.57 0.87 -35.13
CA VAL A 314 17.98 -0.28 -34.33
C VAL A 314 17.42 -1.55 -34.96
N ASN A 315 18.29 -2.51 -35.30
CA ASN A 315 17.92 -3.78 -35.91
C ASN A 315 18.79 -4.91 -35.35
N GLY A 316 18.57 -5.22 -34.09
CA GLY A 316 19.30 -6.27 -33.37
C GLY A 316 20.75 -5.91 -32.99
N ALA A 317 21.16 -4.65 -33.11
CA ALA A 317 22.50 -4.18 -32.80
C ALA A 317 22.55 -2.67 -32.48
N ASP A 318 23.62 -2.25 -31.80
CA ASP A 318 23.95 -0.84 -31.57
C ASP A 318 24.04 -0.06 -32.89
N VAL A 319 23.61 1.20 -32.85
CA VAL A 319 23.65 2.11 -34.01
C VAL A 319 24.92 2.94 -33.93
N GLU A 320 25.85 2.75 -34.86
CA GLU A 320 27.11 3.49 -34.92
C GLU A 320 27.01 4.67 -35.90
N PHE A 321 27.50 5.82 -35.48
CA PHE A 321 27.58 7.06 -36.23
C PHE A 321 29.03 7.54 -36.28
N THR A 322 29.54 7.75 -37.49
CA THR A 322 30.90 8.22 -37.74
C THR A 322 30.88 9.68 -38.17
N GLY A 323 31.46 10.55 -37.35
CA GLY A 323 31.55 11.98 -37.61
C GLY A 323 32.84 12.35 -38.32
N GLN A 324 32.74 12.97 -39.48
CA GLN A 324 33.90 13.32 -40.30
C GLN A 324 34.41 14.72 -39.98
N TRP A 325 35.72 14.89 -39.85
CA TRP A 325 36.38 16.17 -39.57
C TRP A 325 37.46 16.48 -40.61
N ALA A 326 37.43 17.67 -41.21
CA ALA A 326 38.42 18.11 -42.19
C ALA A 326 39.33 19.19 -41.59
N PHE A 327 40.64 19.04 -41.79
CA PHE A 327 41.64 20.06 -41.42
C PHE A 327 41.87 21.05 -42.57
N LEU A 328 41.68 22.34 -42.28
CA LEU A 328 41.98 23.46 -43.17
C LEU A 328 43.22 24.19 -42.65
N ALA A 329 44.32 24.13 -43.41
CA ALA A 329 45.55 24.82 -43.04
C ALA A 329 45.39 26.34 -43.22
N ASP A 330 46.03 27.11 -42.34
CA ASP A 330 46.16 28.56 -42.53
C ASP A 330 47.23 28.81 -43.62
N ASP A 331 46.87 29.52 -44.68
CA ASP A 331 47.78 29.83 -45.80
C ASP A 331 48.81 30.90 -45.38
N ASP A 332 49.85 30.49 -44.66
CA ASP A 332 51.07 31.28 -44.45
C ASP A 332 52.03 31.08 -45.65
N ASP A 333 51.69 31.67 -46.79
CA ASP A 333 52.59 31.74 -47.95
C ASP A 333 52.72 33.20 -48.43
N ASP A 334 53.34 34.05 -47.60
CA ASP A 334 54.17 35.15 -48.13
C ASP A 334 55.37 35.47 -47.21
N GLU A 335 56.45 34.69 -47.36
CA GLU A 335 57.78 35.16 -46.99
C GLU A 335 58.23 36.28 -47.95
N GLY A 336 57.87 37.53 -47.60
CA GLY A 336 58.81 38.64 -47.62
C GLY A 336 58.49 39.87 -48.48
N ASP A 337 58.21 40.99 -47.82
CA ASP A 337 58.91 42.26 -48.04
C ASP A 337 58.75 43.19 -46.82
N GLU A 338 59.85 43.75 -46.32
CA GLU A 338 59.80 44.79 -45.29
C GLU A 338 59.32 46.10 -45.95
N GLY A 339 58.03 46.39 -45.84
CA GLY A 339 57.46 47.69 -46.21
C GLY A 339 56.22 47.99 -45.37
N ASP A 340 56.19 49.17 -44.75
CA ASP A 340 55.04 49.73 -44.04
C ASP A 340 53.80 49.77 -44.97
N GLU A 341 53.03 48.69 -45.04
CA GLU A 341 51.67 48.64 -45.59
C GLU A 341 50.73 48.37 -44.41
N GLU A 342 49.63 49.11 -44.31
CA GLU A 342 48.63 48.94 -43.25
C GLU A 342 48.14 47.48 -43.25
N ASP A 343 48.10 46.83 -42.09
CA ASP A 343 47.59 45.46 -41.94
C ASP A 343 46.14 45.43 -42.42
N THR A 344 45.92 44.93 -43.64
CA THR A 344 44.61 44.82 -44.25
C THR A 344 44.24 43.35 -44.41
N PHE A 345 43.03 43.01 -44.00
CA PHE A 345 42.54 41.64 -43.88
C PHE A 345 41.51 41.35 -44.98
N GLY A 346 41.54 40.12 -45.51
CA GLY A 346 40.60 39.63 -46.50
C GLY A 346 39.28 39.17 -45.90
N VAL A 347 38.38 38.76 -46.79
CA VAL A 347 37.10 38.12 -46.45
C VAL A 347 37.05 36.77 -47.13
N ILE A 348 36.86 35.73 -46.34
CA ILE A 348 36.78 34.35 -46.79
C ILE A 348 35.32 33.89 -46.63
N TYR A 349 34.75 33.36 -47.71
CA TYR A 349 33.43 32.75 -47.68
C TYR A 349 33.57 31.23 -47.66
N ARG A 350 32.70 30.56 -46.90
CA ARG A 350 32.62 29.10 -46.82
C ARG A 350 31.15 28.66 -46.83
N PHE A 351 30.87 27.48 -47.37
CA PHE A 351 29.55 26.87 -47.25
C PHE A 351 29.60 25.62 -46.41
N HIS A 352 28.55 25.42 -45.64
CA HIS A 352 28.38 24.29 -44.76
C HIS A 352 26.98 23.69 -44.94
N ALA A 353 26.82 22.39 -44.74
CA ALA A 353 25.49 21.77 -44.74
C ALA A 353 24.78 22.07 -43.41
N ALA A 354 23.48 22.33 -43.44
CA ALA A 354 22.75 22.82 -42.27
C ALA A 354 22.34 21.73 -41.27
N ASP A 355 22.06 20.50 -41.72
CA ASP A 355 21.54 19.41 -40.89
C ASP A 355 21.89 18.02 -41.45
N ALA A 356 21.92 17.03 -40.54
CA ALA A 356 22.22 15.60 -40.72
C ALA A 356 21.15 14.80 -41.49
N VAL A 357 20.68 15.30 -42.64
CA VAL A 357 19.91 14.51 -43.61
C VAL A 357 20.58 14.67 -44.97
N GLY A 358 21.64 13.89 -45.22
CA GLY A 358 22.26 13.84 -46.54
C GLY A 358 23.76 13.65 -46.59
N ASP A 359 24.21 12.42 -46.44
CA ASP A 359 25.60 11.95 -46.50
C ASP A 359 26.35 12.29 -47.81
N GLY A 360 26.95 13.49 -47.89
CA GLY A 360 27.92 13.82 -48.94
C GLY A 360 28.47 15.24 -48.87
N PRO A 361 29.69 15.48 -49.40
CA PRO A 361 30.19 16.85 -49.58
C PRO A 361 29.17 17.66 -50.38
N LEU A 362 29.05 18.96 -50.08
CA LEU A 362 28.24 19.86 -50.90
C LEU A 362 28.62 19.64 -52.38
N PRO A 363 27.64 19.44 -53.28
CA PRO A 363 27.94 19.12 -54.66
C PRO A 363 28.71 20.28 -55.32
N ASP A 364 29.52 19.96 -56.33
CA ASP A 364 30.34 20.95 -57.07
C ASP A 364 29.49 22.12 -57.56
N GLU A 365 28.23 21.89 -57.91
CA GLU A 365 27.26 22.92 -58.32
C GLU A 365 26.90 23.90 -57.21
N VAL A 366 26.84 23.46 -55.95
CA VAL A 366 26.61 24.32 -54.77
C VAL A 366 27.91 25.01 -54.37
N LEU A 367 29.04 24.30 -54.38
CA LEU A 367 30.36 24.88 -54.09
C LEU A 367 30.75 25.95 -55.12
N ALA A 368 30.35 25.81 -56.38
CA ALA A 368 30.58 26.83 -57.41
C ALA A 368 29.82 28.16 -57.15
N LEU A 369 28.89 28.19 -56.20
CA LEU A 369 28.15 29.41 -55.81
C LEU A 369 28.86 30.23 -54.71
N LEU A 370 30.00 29.74 -54.20
CA LEU A 370 30.82 30.45 -53.22
C LEU A 370 31.21 31.84 -53.75
N PRO A 371 30.85 32.93 -53.04
CA PRO A 371 31.35 34.25 -53.38
C PRO A 371 32.87 34.32 -53.21
N SER A 372 33.53 35.14 -54.03
CA SER A 372 34.95 35.49 -53.88
C SER A 372 35.07 36.98 -53.61
N SER A 373 35.94 37.37 -52.68
CA SER A 373 36.29 38.78 -52.42
C SER A 373 37.79 39.01 -52.61
N ASP A 374 38.13 40.00 -53.45
CA ASP A 374 39.49 40.54 -53.55
C ASP A 374 39.66 41.81 -52.70
N GLU A 375 38.62 42.22 -51.97
CA GLU A 375 38.63 43.42 -51.13
C GLU A 375 39.36 43.16 -49.81
N ARG A 376 40.19 44.12 -49.43
CA ARG A 376 41.02 44.11 -48.21
C ARG A 376 40.55 45.23 -47.28
N PHE A 377 40.45 44.96 -45.99
CA PHE A 377 39.83 45.83 -44.99
C PHE A 377 40.78 46.13 -43.82
N GLU A 378 40.79 47.38 -43.36
CA GLU A 378 41.55 47.76 -42.16
C GLU A 378 40.87 47.23 -40.88
N SER A 379 41.67 46.95 -39.85
CA SER A 379 41.19 46.59 -38.50
C SER A 379 40.19 47.62 -37.95
N GLY A 380 39.06 47.14 -37.43
CA GLY A 380 37.94 47.93 -36.94
C GLY A 380 36.86 48.21 -37.98
N THR A 381 37.03 47.76 -39.23
CA THR A 381 36.02 47.87 -40.28
C THR A 381 34.93 46.81 -40.11
N SER A 382 33.66 47.20 -40.22
CA SER A 382 32.53 46.26 -40.23
C SER A 382 32.27 45.80 -41.67
N VAL A 383 32.31 44.50 -41.90
CA VAL A 383 32.09 43.86 -43.20
C VAL A 383 30.77 43.09 -43.17
N GLU A 384 30.01 43.13 -44.26
CA GLU A 384 28.77 42.36 -44.46
C GLU A 384 29.00 41.29 -45.53
N PRO A 385 28.41 40.08 -45.41
CA PRO A 385 28.64 39.00 -46.36
C PRO A 385 27.88 39.21 -47.67
N VAL A 386 28.52 38.85 -48.78
CA VAL A 386 27.90 38.83 -50.11
C VAL A 386 27.02 37.59 -50.27
N GLN A 387 25.78 37.73 -50.77
CA GLN A 387 24.89 36.60 -51.03
C GLN A 387 25.38 35.74 -52.21
N PRO A 388 25.17 34.40 -52.19
CA PRO A 388 25.49 33.54 -53.33
C PRO A 388 24.70 33.89 -54.58
N ALA A 389 25.23 33.49 -55.73
CA ALA A 389 24.58 33.72 -57.03
C ALA A 389 23.21 33.01 -57.15
N GLN A 390 23.01 31.93 -56.41
CA GLN A 390 21.75 31.21 -56.27
C GLN A 390 21.59 30.76 -54.82
N THR A 391 20.36 30.71 -54.33
CA THR A 391 20.04 30.21 -52.98
C THR A 391 19.34 28.86 -53.02
N GLN A 392 19.24 28.23 -54.19
CA GLN A 392 18.66 26.91 -54.36
C GLN A 392 19.32 26.20 -55.57
N VAL A 393 19.63 24.91 -55.44
CA VAL A 393 20.20 24.06 -56.49
C VAL A 393 19.45 22.72 -56.50
N GLU A 394 18.95 22.30 -57.67
CA GLU A 394 18.28 21.00 -57.84
C GLU A 394 19.14 20.07 -58.72
N LEU A 395 19.43 18.88 -58.23
CA LEU A 395 20.16 17.81 -58.93
C LEU A 395 19.23 16.62 -59.16
N ARG A 396 19.37 15.95 -60.32
CA ARG A 396 18.51 14.82 -60.71
C ARG A 396 19.37 13.63 -61.15
N GLU A 397 19.16 12.47 -60.55
CA GLU A 397 19.86 11.23 -60.87
C GLU A 397 18.87 10.10 -61.17
N GLU A 398 19.13 9.29 -62.20
CA GLU A 398 18.25 8.17 -62.60
C GLU A 398 18.78 6.84 -62.03
N ASP A 399 17.96 6.13 -61.24
CA ASP A 399 18.18 4.75 -60.85
C ASP A 399 17.35 3.81 -61.75
N GLU A 400 17.98 3.36 -62.84
CA GLU A 400 17.38 2.44 -63.80
C GLU A 400 17.02 1.06 -63.20
N ALA A 401 17.67 0.65 -62.09
CA ALA A 401 17.43 -0.64 -61.44
C ALA A 401 16.20 -0.58 -60.51
N ALA A 402 16.00 0.55 -59.83
CA ALA A 402 14.85 0.82 -58.98
C ALA A 402 13.65 1.43 -59.73
N GLY A 403 13.88 1.96 -60.94
CA GLY A 403 12.83 2.57 -61.76
C GLY A 403 12.38 3.93 -61.23
N ILE A 404 13.29 4.69 -60.61
CA ILE A 404 13.06 6.00 -60.00
C ILE A 404 14.15 7.01 -60.38
N VAL A 405 13.83 8.30 -60.32
CA VAL A 405 14.66 9.49 -60.48
C VAL A 405 14.73 10.13 -59.11
N VAL A 406 15.91 10.20 -58.53
CA VAL A 406 16.14 10.88 -57.26
C VAL A 406 16.38 12.36 -57.55
N VAL A 407 15.51 13.22 -57.06
CA VAL A 407 15.63 14.68 -57.10
C VAL A 407 16.16 15.18 -55.76
N THR A 408 17.35 15.77 -55.77
CA THR A 408 17.98 16.36 -54.59
C THR A 408 17.96 17.88 -54.70
N THR A 409 17.28 18.55 -53.78
CA THR A 409 17.22 20.02 -53.70
C THR A 409 18.07 20.52 -52.53
N TRP A 410 19.02 21.40 -52.81
CA TRP A 410 19.84 22.13 -51.84
C TRP A 410 19.34 23.57 -51.71
N THR A 411 19.16 24.07 -50.49
CA THR A 411 18.62 25.41 -50.19
C THR A 411 19.54 26.17 -49.24
N PHE A 412 19.91 27.41 -49.58
CA PHE A 412 20.74 28.28 -48.75
C PHE A 412 19.92 28.94 -47.64
N ASN A 413 20.35 28.75 -46.40
CA ASN A 413 19.67 29.20 -45.20
C ASN A 413 20.16 30.55 -44.69
N GLY A 414 21.30 31.04 -45.18
CA GLY A 414 21.90 32.31 -44.79
C GLY A 414 23.31 32.16 -44.23
N TRP A 415 23.92 33.29 -43.90
CA TRP A 415 25.25 33.39 -43.29
C TRP A 415 25.15 33.28 -41.75
N ASP A 416 26.21 32.79 -41.13
CA ASP A 416 26.40 32.69 -39.68
C ASP A 416 26.38 34.04 -38.95
N ALA A 417 26.77 35.11 -39.63
CA ALA A 417 26.68 36.48 -39.12
C ALA A 417 26.23 37.48 -40.20
N ASP A 418 25.34 38.41 -39.84
CA ASP A 418 24.93 39.51 -40.72
C ASP A 418 26.09 40.49 -41.01
N SER A 419 27.05 40.59 -40.09
CA SER A 419 28.28 41.39 -40.24
C SER A 419 29.34 40.98 -39.21
N VAL A 420 30.61 41.18 -39.53
CA VAL A 420 31.74 40.94 -38.62
C VAL A 420 32.68 42.15 -38.63
N VAL A 421 33.20 42.53 -37.47
CA VAL A 421 34.22 43.59 -37.35
C VAL A 421 35.60 42.96 -37.48
N VAL A 422 36.35 43.42 -38.48
CA VAL A 422 37.73 42.97 -38.75
C VAL A 422 38.62 43.29 -37.55
N ALA A 423 39.34 42.29 -37.03
CA ALA A 423 40.26 42.45 -35.91
C ALA A 423 41.72 42.37 -36.39
N ASP A 424 42.39 41.27 -36.09
CA ASP A 424 43.78 40.96 -36.40
C ASP A 424 43.92 39.74 -37.33
N SER A 425 42.83 39.32 -37.99
CA SER A 425 42.78 38.23 -38.96
C SER A 425 41.73 38.48 -40.05
N ASP A 426 41.80 37.66 -41.11
CA ASP A 426 40.76 37.59 -42.15
C ASP A 426 39.40 37.24 -41.54
N VAL A 427 38.35 37.84 -42.09
CA VAL A 427 36.97 37.63 -41.66
C VAL A 427 36.39 36.44 -42.42
N VAL A 428 35.88 35.45 -41.70
CA VAL A 428 35.21 34.28 -42.28
C VAL A 428 33.70 34.43 -42.14
N PHE A 429 32.96 34.23 -43.22
CA PHE A 429 31.51 34.04 -43.21
C PHE A 429 31.17 32.62 -43.66
N THR A 430 30.38 31.92 -42.85
CA THR A 430 29.96 30.54 -43.09
C THR A 430 28.49 30.51 -43.44
N GLY A 431 28.17 30.04 -44.65
CA GLY A 431 26.82 30.00 -45.18
C GLY A 431 26.22 28.59 -45.14
N LEU A 432 25.05 28.43 -44.55
CA LEU A 432 24.43 27.12 -44.33
C LEU A 432 23.51 26.69 -45.49
N TRP A 433 23.52 25.40 -45.85
CA TRP A 433 22.69 24.81 -46.91
C TRP A 433 21.95 23.55 -46.44
N SER A 434 20.62 23.51 -46.52
CA SER A 434 19.81 22.31 -46.24
C SER A 434 19.57 21.47 -47.50
N LYS A 435 19.52 20.14 -47.34
CA LYS A 435 19.20 19.17 -48.41
C LYS A 435 17.78 18.63 -48.24
N THR A 436 17.09 18.39 -49.35
CA THR A 436 15.81 17.68 -49.41
C THR A 436 15.86 16.69 -50.57
N VAL A 437 15.55 15.41 -50.33
CA VAL A 437 15.58 14.35 -51.34
C VAL A 437 14.15 13.86 -51.61
N THR A 438 13.79 13.75 -52.89
CA THR A 438 12.49 13.27 -53.35
C THR A 438 12.68 12.24 -54.47
N GLU A 439 11.99 11.10 -54.42
CA GLU A 439 12.06 10.05 -55.46
C GLU A 439 10.87 10.16 -56.44
N GLU A 440 11.13 10.21 -57.75
CA GLU A 440 10.14 10.31 -58.84
C GLU A 440 10.24 9.09 -59.80
N PRO A 441 9.21 8.28 -60.10
CA PRO A 441 9.35 7.08 -60.95
C PRO A 441 9.77 7.32 -62.43
N ILE A 442 10.63 6.47 -63.00
CA ILE A 442 11.04 6.45 -64.43
C ILE A 442 9.96 5.71 -65.26
N GLY A 443 8.99 6.44 -65.80
CA GLY A 443 7.93 5.90 -66.66
C GLY A 443 6.87 6.95 -66.99
N PRO A 444 6.00 6.75 -68.02
CA PRO A 444 5.11 7.82 -68.52
C PRO A 444 4.22 8.30 -67.38
N PRO A 445 3.79 9.58 -67.37
CA PRO A 445 3.56 10.33 -66.14
C PRO A 445 2.69 9.51 -65.19
N PRO A 446 2.99 9.48 -63.88
CA PRO A 446 1.96 9.04 -62.96
C PRO A 446 0.74 9.87 -63.29
N THR A 447 -0.40 9.22 -63.56
CA THR A 447 -1.67 9.94 -63.47
C THR A 447 -1.60 10.65 -62.11
N GLU A 448 -1.69 11.98 -62.08
CA GLU A 448 -1.75 12.67 -60.79
C GLU A 448 -2.86 11.98 -60.01
N THR A 449 -2.46 11.30 -58.94
CA THR A 449 -3.40 10.67 -58.05
C THR A 449 -3.58 11.61 -56.87
N PHE A 450 -4.77 11.64 -56.32
CA PHE A 450 -5.19 12.56 -55.29
C PHE A 450 -5.71 11.76 -54.11
N GLY A 451 -5.47 12.28 -52.92
CA GLY A 451 -5.83 11.66 -51.66
C GLY A 451 -7.22 12.06 -51.23
N VAL A 452 -7.75 11.29 -50.29
CA VAL A 452 -8.94 11.67 -49.55
C VAL A 452 -8.52 11.96 -48.12
N SER A 453 -8.90 13.12 -47.61
CA SER A 453 -8.76 13.47 -46.21
C SER A 453 -10.11 13.82 -45.62
N TYR A 454 -10.20 13.79 -44.30
CA TYR A 454 -11.42 14.08 -43.55
C TYR A 454 -11.12 15.22 -42.57
N GLU A 455 -12.10 16.07 -42.34
CA GLU A 455 -12.03 17.16 -41.37
C GLU A 455 -13.32 17.20 -40.58
N PHE A 456 -13.25 17.31 -39.26
CA PHE A 456 -14.44 17.55 -38.44
C PHE A 456 -14.55 19.02 -38.07
N VAL A 457 -15.75 19.56 -38.21
CA VAL A 457 -16.08 20.94 -37.87
C VAL A 457 -17.34 21.00 -36.99
N PRO A 458 -17.44 22.01 -36.09
CA PRO A 458 -18.68 22.26 -35.37
C PRO A 458 -19.79 22.70 -36.32
N ALA A 459 -21.02 22.24 -36.05
CA ALA A 459 -22.21 22.62 -36.80
C ALA A 459 -22.51 24.13 -36.67
N GLU A 460 -23.30 24.65 -37.61
CA GLU A 460 -23.69 26.07 -37.62
C GLU A 460 -24.44 26.44 -36.32
N GLY A 461 -23.80 27.27 -35.48
CA GLY A 461 -24.36 27.73 -34.21
C GLY A 461 -23.77 27.07 -32.96
N VAL A 462 -22.87 26.10 -33.11
CA VAL A 462 -22.06 25.56 -32.00
C VAL A 462 -20.84 26.46 -31.79
N GLU A 463 -20.65 26.96 -30.57
CA GLU A 463 -19.51 27.81 -30.20
C GLU A 463 -18.43 26.99 -29.49
N GLY A 464 -17.19 27.02 -29.99
CA GLY A 464 -16.03 26.36 -29.39
C GLY A 464 -15.40 25.28 -30.28
N PRO A 465 -14.17 24.82 -29.96
CA PRO A 465 -13.52 23.72 -30.67
C PRO A 465 -14.20 22.37 -30.34
N LEU A 466 -14.10 21.41 -31.27
CA LEU A 466 -14.52 20.04 -31.01
C LEU A 466 -13.60 19.38 -29.97
N PRO A 467 -14.11 18.54 -29.07
CA PRO A 467 -13.29 17.86 -28.07
C PRO A 467 -12.44 16.75 -28.69
N ASP A 468 -11.33 16.41 -28.04
CA ASP A 468 -10.37 15.40 -28.51
C ASP A 468 -11.02 14.02 -28.73
N ALA A 469 -12.03 13.67 -27.93
CA ALA A 469 -12.79 12.43 -28.09
C ALA A 469 -13.56 12.38 -29.43
N VAL A 470 -14.06 13.52 -29.93
CA VAL A 470 -14.68 13.64 -31.25
C VAL A 470 -13.61 13.65 -32.34
N LEU A 471 -12.51 14.38 -32.14
CA LEU A 471 -11.40 14.45 -33.11
C LEU A 471 -10.70 13.10 -33.31
N SER A 472 -10.70 12.24 -32.30
CA SER A 472 -10.11 10.88 -32.36
C SER A 472 -10.92 9.90 -33.23
N LEU A 473 -12.15 10.26 -33.62
CA LEU A 473 -12.99 9.46 -34.53
C LEU A 473 -12.76 9.79 -36.01
N LEU A 474 -11.82 10.71 -36.31
CA LEU A 474 -11.54 11.14 -37.67
C LEU A 474 -11.02 9.95 -38.51
N PRO A 475 -11.68 9.59 -39.63
CA PRO A 475 -11.21 8.50 -40.48
C PRO A 475 -9.88 8.86 -41.15
N THR A 476 -9.04 7.86 -41.37
CA THR A 476 -7.84 7.96 -42.21
C THR A 476 -8.06 7.22 -43.53
N SER A 477 -7.42 7.69 -44.60
CA SER A 477 -7.44 7.04 -45.90
C SER A 477 -6.06 7.10 -46.54
N ASP A 478 -5.51 5.93 -46.85
CA ASP A 478 -4.27 5.78 -47.61
C ASP A 478 -4.54 5.51 -49.10
N GLU A 479 -5.81 5.50 -49.52
CA GLU A 479 -6.19 5.26 -50.91
C GLU A 479 -5.95 6.50 -51.78
N ARG A 480 -5.46 6.26 -53.01
CA ARG A 480 -5.15 7.29 -54.00
C ARG A 480 -6.03 7.10 -55.24
N TYR A 481 -6.53 8.20 -55.80
CA TYR A 481 -7.54 8.21 -56.87
C TYR A 481 -7.11 9.08 -58.04
N GLU A 482 -7.46 8.71 -59.27
CA GLU A 482 -7.15 9.52 -60.47
C GLU A 482 -8.18 10.65 -60.67
N SER A 483 -7.78 11.74 -61.34
CA SER A 483 -8.72 12.79 -61.73
C SER A 483 -9.88 12.23 -62.58
N GLY A 484 -11.11 12.45 -62.12
CA GLY A 484 -12.35 11.90 -62.67
C GLY A 484 -12.92 10.69 -61.90
N ASP A 485 -12.20 10.12 -60.94
CA ASP A 485 -12.71 9.09 -60.04
C ASP A 485 -13.78 9.65 -59.09
N THR A 486 -14.73 8.81 -58.68
CA THR A 486 -15.75 9.16 -57.68
C THR A 486 -15.45 8.45 -56.37
N VAL A 487 -15.13 9.22 -55.34
CA VAL A 487 -14.85 8.76 -53.99
C VAL A 487 -16.11 8.89 -53.12
N THR A 488 -16.38 7.87 -52.31
CA THR A 488 -17.53 7.87 -51.39
C THR A 488 -17.03 8.26 -50.00
N ALA A 489 -17.82 9.02 -49.25
CA ALA A 489 -17.46 9.38 -47.88
C ALA A 489 -17.33 8.12 -46.99
N ALA A 490 -16.54 8.22 -45.93
CA ALA A 490 -16.44 7.17 -44.92
C ALA A 490 -17.80 6.97 -44.22
N SER A 491 -17.95 5.87 -43.48
CA SER A 491 -19.19 5.55 -42.75
C SER A 491 -19.67 6.75 -41.92
N ASP A 492 -20.97 7.04 -41.93
CA ASP A 492 -21.62 8.06 -41.12
C ASP A 492 -22.07 7.54 -39.74
N ASP A 493 -21.90 6.24 -39.48
CA ASP A 493 -22.23 5.59 -38.21
C ASP A 493 -21.13 5.77 -37.14
N LEU A 494 -20.85 7.03 -36.77
CA LEU A 494 -19.84 7.36 -35.74
C LEU A 494 -20.37 7.34 -34.30
N GLY A 495 -21.69 7.21 -34.13
CA GLY A 495 -22.36 7.23 -32.83
C GLY A 495 -22.26 8.59 -32.11
N PRO A 496 -23.09 8.82 -31.08
CA PRO A 496 -22.97 10.03 -30.25
C PRO A 496 -21.77 9.90 -29.29
N VAL A 497 -21.07 11.02 -29.07
CA VAL A 497 -20.02 11.14 -28.06
C VAL A 497 -20.55 11.96 -26.89
N THR A 498 -20.59 11.40 -25.69
CA THR A 498 -21.11 12.08 -24.49
C THR A 498 -20.00 12.39 -23.50
N GLU A 499 -19.94 13.64 -23.06
CA GLU A 499 -19.11 14.13 -21.96
C GLU A 499 -20.02 14.55 -20.80
N VAL A 500 -19.73 14.07 -19.60
CA VAL A 500 -20.52 14.35 -18.40
C VAL A 500 -19.62 15.07 -17.41
N VAL A 501 -20.05 16.28 -17.01
CA VAL A 501 -19.36 17.10 -16.01
C VAL A 501 -20.31 17.34 -14.84
N GLU A 502 -19.87 17.00 -13.64
CA GLU A 502 -20.60 17.24 -12.40
C GLU A 502 -20.10 18.52 -11.74
N ASP A 503 -20.98 19.49 -11.54
CA ASP A 503 -20.70 20.69 -10.75
C ASP A 503 -21.41 20.57 -9.40
N GLU A 504 -20.67 20.14 -8.39
CA GLU A 504 -21.16 19.97 -7.01
C GLU A 504 -21.59 21.30 -6.38
N GLU A 505 -20.97 22.43 -6.76
CA GLU A 505 -21.28 23.76 -6.22
C GLU A 505 -22.58 24.30 -6.82
N ALA A 506 -22.83 24.05 -8.10
CA ALA A 506 -24.06 24.41 -8.81
C ALA A 506 -25.18 23.35 -8.68
N ASN A 507 -24.89 22.16 -8.16
CA ASN A 507 -25.79 21.00 -8.05
C ASN A 507 -26.37 20.57 -9.42
N THR A 508 -25.54 20.56 -10.46
CA THR A 508 -25.94 20.23 -11.83
C THR A 508 -24.97 19.24 -12.47
N VAL A 509 -25.53 18.19 -13.08
CA VAL A 509 -24.84 17.35 -14.05
C VAL A 509 -25.06 17.97 -15.41
N THR A 510 -23.98 18.45 -16.03
CA THR A 510 -23.99 18.93 -17.40
C THR A 510 -23.54 17.78 -18.30
N THR A 511 -24.48 17.20 -19.04
CA THR A 511 -24.19 16.22 -20.09
C THR A 511 -24.12 16.92 -21.43
N THR A 512 -22.94 16.99 -22.01
CA THR A 512 -22.71 17.45 -23.37
C THR A 512 -22.70 16.25 -24.31
N THR A 513 -23.65 16.19 -25.23
CA THR A 513 -23.71 15.16 -26.27
C THR A 513 -23.32 15.79 -27.61
N TRP A 514 -22.36 15.17 -28.28
CA TRP A 514 -21.93 15.50 -29.64
C TRP A 514 -22.47 14.48 -30.62
N ASP A 515 -23.23 14.94 -31.60
CA ASP A 515 -23.91 14.09 -32.59
C ASP A 515 -23.39 14.39 -33.99
N PHE A 516 -22.87 13.36 -34.66
CA PHE A 516 -22.42 13.48 -36.04
C PHE A 516 -23.61 13.69 -36.98
N GLN A 517 -23.61 14.81 -37.71
CA GLN A 517 -24.68 15.19 -38.64
C GLN A 517 -24.46 14.63 -40.06
N GLY A 518 -23.32 13.99 -40.29
CA GLY A 518 -22.91 13.46 -41.59
C GLY A 518 -21.84 14.29 -42.27
N TRP A 519 -21.39 13.78 -43.41
CA TRP A 519 -20.43 14.43 -44.29
C TRP A 519 -21.11 15.47 -45.18
N ASP A 520 -20.34 16.47 -45.63
CA ASP A 520 -20.82 17.51 -46.53
C ASP A 520 -21.27 17.00 -47.90
N ALA A 521 -20.86 15.79 -48.29
CA ALA A 521 -21.41 15.04 -49.42
C ALA A 521 -21.25 13.53 -49.24
N ASP A 522 -22.19 12.73 -49.73
CA ASP A 522 -22.10 11.25 -49.74
C ASP A 522 -20.94 10.75 -50.63
N SER A 523 -20.60 11.51 -51.66
CA SER A 523 -19.51 11.22 -52.59
C SER A 523 -19.03 12.49 -53.29
N LYS A 524 -17.77 12.52 -53.72
CA LYS A 524 -17.15 13.62 -54.47
C LYS A 524 -16.39 13.09 -55.67
N VAL A 525 -16.27 13.90 -56.72
CA VAL A 525 -15.43 13.59 -57.89
C VAL A 525 -14.08 14.26 -57.69
N VAL A 526 -13.01 13.54 -57.99
CA VAL A 526 -11.63 14.04 -57.91
C VAL A 526 -11.38 14.96 -59.09
N GLU A 527 -11.04 16.24 -58.85
CA GLU A 527 -10.80 17.26 -59.88
C GLU A 527 -9.39 17.84 -59.74
N ASP A 528 -8.39 17.10 -60.22
CA ASP A 528 -6.98 17.49 -60.22
C ASP A 528 -6.45 18.00 -58.85
N SER A 529 -7.05 17.57 -57.72
CA SER A 529 -6.67 17.96 -56.36
C SER A 529 -7.21 16.97 -55.30
N ASP A 530 -6.58 16.95 -54.11
CA ASP A 530 -7.01 16.14 -52.97
C ASP A 530 -8.45 16.50 -52.54
N VAL A 531 -9.23 15.47 -52.23
CA VAL A 531 -10.63 15.61 -51.82
C VAL A 531 -10.70 15.61 -50.30
N VAL A 532 -11.26 16.67 -49.73
CA VAL A 532 -11.55 16.75 -48.29
C VAL A 532 -13.03 16.50 -48.08
N PHE A 533 -13.42 15.53 -47.25
CA PHE A 533 -14.79 15.42 -46.73
C PHE A 533 -14.88 16.13 -45.39
N VAL A 534 -15.85 17.03 -45.25
CA VAL A 534 -16.03 17.82 -44.03
C VAL A 534 -17.23 17.27 -43.28
N GLY A 535 -16.99 16.72 -42.10
CA GLY A 535 -18.00 16.15 -41.24
C GLY A 535 -18.46 17.14 -40.18
N SER A 536 -19.76 17.35 -40.05
CA SER A 536 -20.33 18.33 -39.12
C SER A 536 -20.79 17.66 -37.83
N TRP A 537 -20.44 18.23 -36.68
CA TRP A 537 -20.86 17.75 -35.36
C TRP A 537 -21.73 18.78 -34.65
N ASP A 538 -22.93 18.37 -34.24
CA ASP A 538 -23.85 19.20 -33.45
C ASP A 538 -23.63 18.94 -31.96
N MET A 539 -23.92 19.94 -31.13
CA MET A 539 -23.72 19.88 -29.67
C MET A 539 -25.04 20.11 -28.95
N THR A 540 -25.48 19.12 -28.20
CA THR A 540 -26.61 19.25 -27.28
C THR A 540 -26.11 19.22 -25.85
N VAL A 541 -26.29 20.33 -25.13
CA VAL A 541 -26.04 20.40 -23.69
C VAL A 541 -27.34 20.17 -22.95
N THR A 542 -27.35 19.15 -22.09
CA THR A 542 -28.44 18.90 -21.15
C THR A 542 -27.93 19.10 -19.74
N GLU A 543 -28.53 20.04 -19.02
CA GLU A 543 -28.27 20.24 -17.60
C GLU A 543 -29.39 19.55 -16.80
N GLU A 544 -29.03 18.51 -16.05
CA GLU A 544 -29.93 17.84 -15.11
C GLU A 544 -29.43 18.11 -13.69
N PRO A 545 -30.32 18.34 -12.71
CA PRO A 545 -29.88 18.56 -11.33
C PRO A 545 -29.25 17.28 -10.75
N ILE A 546 -28.16 17.41 -9.98
CA ILE A 546 -27.56 16.32 -9.16
C ILE A 546 -28.55 16.02 -8.03
N GLY A 547 -29.68 15.37 -8.35
CA GLY A 547 -30.77 15.19 -7.38
C GLY A 547 -31.35 16.52 -6.83
N PRO A 548 -32.26 16.47 -5.84
CA PRO A 548 -32.78 17.68 -5.22
C PRO A 548 -31.63 18.48 -4.56
N PRO A 549 -31.68 19.83 -4.57
CA PRO A 549 -30.60 20.66 -4.07
C PRO A 549 -30.24 20.33 -2.62
N PRO A 550 -28.97 20.46 -2.19
CA PRO A 550 -28.64 20.38 -0.78
C PRO A 550 -29.45 21.47 -0.08
N ALA A 551 -30.35 21.07 0.82
CA ALA A 551 -31.08 22.01 1.62
C ALA A 551 -30.09 22.88 2.39
N VAL A 552 -30.39 24.19 2.51
CA VAL A 552 -29.67 25.03 3.47
C VAL A 552 -29.96 24.43 4.83
N THR A 553 -28.99 23.69 5.32
CA THR A 553 -29.07 23.04 6.61
C THR A 553 -28.35 23.87 7.65
N PHE A 554 -28.78 23.76 8.88
CA PHE A 554 -28.33 24.51 10.05
C PHE A 554 -27.87 23.52 11.11
N GLY A 555 -26.80 23.88 11.81
CA GLY A 555 -26.25 23.06 12.89
C GLY A 555 -27.01 23.26 14.20
N VAL A 556 -26.88 22.28 15.08
CA VAL A 556 -27.24 22.41 16.49
C VAL A 556 -25.96 22.47 17.30
N SER A 557 -25.86 23.45 18.19
CA SER A 557 -24.77 23.55 19.14
C SER A 557 -25.30 23.70 20.56
N TYR A 558 -24.43 23.45 21.54
CA TYR A 558 -24.78 23.45 22.95
C TYR A 558 -23.87 24.41 23.70
N GLU A 559 -24.41 25.07 24.72
CA GLU A 559 -23.65 25.95 25.61
C GLU A 559 -24.06 25.69 27.06
N PHE A 560 -23.10 25.60 27.98
CA PHE A 560 -23.38 25.52 29.41
C PHE A 560 -23.17 26.86 30.11
N VAL A 561 -24.14 27.24 30.93
CA VAL A 561 -24.11 28.47 31.71
C VAL A 561 -24.40 28.22 33.19
N PRO A 562 -23.81 28.99 34.10
CA PRO A 562 -24.18 28.93 35.51
C PRO A 562 -25.63 29.37 35.70
N ALA A 563 -26.37 28.64 36.54
CA ALA A 563 -27.74 28.99 36.90
C ALA A 563 -27.81 30.32 37.67
N GLU A 564 -28.99 30.94 37.69
CA GLU A 564 -29.21 32.21 38.37
C GLU A 564 -28.83 32.11 39.86
N GLY A 565 -27.84 32.92 40.29
CA GLY A 565 -27.34 32.94 41.67
C GLY A 565 -26.05 32.16 41.91
N VAL A 566 -25.51 31.46 40.90
CA VAL A 566 -24.17 30.88 40.93
C VAL A 566 -23.16 31.93 40.44
N GLU A 567 -22.15 32.24 41.26
CA GLU A 567 -21.11 33.21 40.92
C GLU A 567 -19.84 32.50 40.42
N GLY A 568 -19.35 32.89 39.24
CA GLY A 568 -18.09 32.38 38.66
C GLY A 568 -18.29 31.49 37.42
N PRO A 569 -17.21 31.17 36.69
CA PRO A 569 -17.27 30.25 35.56
C PRO A 569 -17.52 28.82 36.02
N LEU A 570 -18.16 28.01 35.17
CA LEU A 570 -18.30 26.58 35.41
C LEU A 570 -16.92 25.90 35.30
N PRO A 571 -16.64 24.87 36.12
CA PRO A 571 -15.36 24.17 36.08
C PRO A 571 -15.20 23.34 34.81
N ASP A 572 -13.97 23.09 34.38
CA ASP A 572 -13.65 22.36 33.14
C ASP A 572 -14.27 20.96 33.09
N ALA A 573 -14.42 20.31 34.25
CA ALA A 573 -15.08 19.01 34.36
C ALA A 573 -16.57 19.06 34.00
N VAL A 574 -17.26 20.18 34.26
CA VAL A 574 -18.64 20.42 33.81
C VAL A 574 -18.65 20.74 32.32
N LEU A 575 -17.73 21.59 31.85
CA LEU A 575 -17.64 21.97 30.43
C LEU A 575 -17.27 20.79 29.51
N SER A 576 -16.55 19.79 30.03
CA SER A 576 -16.19 18.58 29.28
C SER A 576 -17.37 17.63 29.03
N GLN A 577 -18.51 17.85 29.69
CA GLN A 577 -19.75 17.09 29.42
C GLN A 577 -20.62 17.73 28.33
N LEU A 578 -20.15 18.80 27.67
CA LEU A 578 -20.91 19.51 26.66
C LEU A 578 -21.17 18.59 25.45
N PRO A 579 -22.44 18.34 25.07
CA PRO A 579 -22.74 17.51 23.92
C PRO A 579 -22.25 18.13 22.62
N THR A 580 -21.86 17.28 21.67
CA THR A 580 -21.53 17.68 20.29
C THR A 580 -22.58 17.10 19.34
N SER A 581 -22.90 17.85 18.28
CA SER A 581 -23.81 17.40 17.23
C SER A 581 -23.23 17.74 15.87
N ASP A 582 -23.03 16.71 15.05
CA ASP A 582 -22.67 16.85 13.63
C ASP A 582 -23.90 16.78 12.72
N GLU A 583 -25.10 16.61 13.29
CA GLU A 583 -26.37 16.58 12.56
C GLU A 583 -26.76 17.97 12.04
N ARG A 584 -27.37 17.98 10.85
CA ARG A 584 -27.69 19.17 10.05
C ARG A 584 -29.19 19.15 9.73
N TYR A 585 -29.89 20.26 9.96
CA TYR A 585 -31.36 20.33 9.92
C TYR A 585 -31.87 21.43 8.98
N GLU A 586 -33.04 21.26 8.39
CA GLU A 586 -33.64 22.26 7.49
C GLU A 586 -34.46 23.31 8.26
N SER A 587 -34.67 24.48 7.64
CA SER A 587 -35.56 25.52 8.20
C SER A 587 -36.99 25.00 8.31
N GLY A 588 -37.55 25.01 9.52
CA GLY A 588 -38.84 24.44 9.88
C GLY A 588 -38.77 23.12 10.64
N ASP A 589 -37.60 22.47 10.72
CA ASP A 589 -37.41 21.25 11.51
C ASP A 589 -37.50 21.53 13.01
N THR A 590 -38.05 20.58 13.76
CA THR A 590 -38.04 20.62 15.23
C THR A 590 -36.89 19.76 15.74
N VAL A 591 -35.88 20.40 16.30
CA VAL A 591 -34.76 19.74 16.96
C VAL A 591 -35.05 19.59 18.45
N THR A 592 -34.71 18.45 19.04
CA THR A 592 -34.89 18.18 20.47
C THR A 592 -33.56 18.38 21.19
N ALA A 593 -33.58 18.90 22.41
CA ALA A 593 -32.36 19.03 23.19
C ALA A 593 -31.72 17.66 23.44
N ALA A 594 -30.39 17.64 23.62
CA ALA A 594 -29.67 16.43 23.99
C ALA A 594 -30.18 15.88 25.33
N SER A 595 -29.86 14.61 25.63
CA SER A 595 -30.29 13.98 26.88
C SER A 595 -29.92 14.85 28.10
N ASP A 596 -30.84 14.91 29.06
CA ASP A 596 -30.67 15.57 30.36
C ASP A 596 -29.99 14.67 31.41
N ASP A 597 -29.56 13.46 31.03
CA ASP A 597 -28.83 12.51 31.88
C ASP A 597 -27.34 12.89 32.04
N LEU A 598 -27.10 14.16 32.34
CA LEU A 598 -25.78 14.68 32.67
C LEU A 598 -25.56 14.48 34.18
N GLY A 599 -24.64 13.58 34.52
CA GLY A 599 -24.33 13.23 35.90
C GLY A 599 -23.76 14.42 36.69
N PRO A 600 -24.02 14.48 38.01
CA PRO A 600 -23.52 15.57 38.84
C PRO A 600 -21.99 15.56 38.89
N VAL A 601 -21.39 16.74 38.85
CA VAL A 601 -19.94 16.91 39.02
C VAL A 601 -19.67 17.35 40.44
N THR A 602 -18.75 16.68 41.14
CA THR A 602 -18.39 17.02 42.52
C THR A 602 -16.92 17.38 42.63
N GLU A 603 -16.64 18.45 43.37
CA GLU A 603 -15.31 18.84 43.79
C GLU A 603 -15.29 18.89 45.32
N VAL A 604 -14.34 18.18 45.92
CA VAL A 604 -14.19 18.11 47.38
C VAL A 604 -12.89 18.81 47.76
N VAL A 605 -12.99 19.81 48.63
CA VAL A 605 -11.85 20.55 49.17
C VAL A 605 -11.83 20.38 50.68
N GLU A 606 -10.71 19.88 51.19
CA GLU A 606 -10.48 19.71 52.63
C GLU A 606 -9.70 20.91 53.17
N ASP A 607 -10.26 21.58 54.19
CA ASP A 607 -9.56 22.61 54.95
C ASP A 607 -9.15 22.04 56.31
N GLU A 608 -7.91 21.57 56.40
CA GLU A 608 -7.33 21.01 57.61
C GLU A 608 -7.23 22.04 58.76
N GLU A 609 -7.14 23.34 58.45
CA GLU A 609 -7.02 24.40 59.46
C GLU A 609 -8.40 24.75 60.05
N ALA A 610 -9.45 24.71 59.22
CA ALA A 610 -10.84 24.93 59.63
C ALA A 610 -11.56 23.67 60.13
N ASN A 611 -10.99 22.47 59.92
CA ASN A 611 -11.59 21.16 60.23
C ASN A 611 -12.94 20.94 59.54
N THR A 612 -13.02 21.31 58.26
CA THR A 612 -14.22 21.19 57.43
C THR A 612 -13.89 20.59 56.08
N VAL A 613 -14.76 19.72 55.58
CA VAL A 613 -14.78 19.30 54.18
C VAL A 613 -15.85 20.12 53.48
N THR A 614 -15.44 20.83 52.43
CA THR A 614 -16.35 21.56 51.56
C THR A 614 -16.53 20.76 50.28
N THR A 615 -17.70 20.18 50.12
CA THR A 615 -18.11 19.51 48.88
C THR A 615 -18.94 20.47 48.06
N THR A 616 -18.44 20.81 46.89
CA THR A 616 -19.19 21.56 45.89
C THR A 616 -19.71 20.59 44.84
N THR A 617 -21.03 20.56 44.67
CA THR A 617 -21.71 19.76 43.65
C THR A 617 -22.31 20.69 42.61
N TRP A 618 -22.05 20.44 41.34
CA TRP A 618 -22.76 21.04 40.22
C TRP A 618 -23.74 20.04 39.63
N ASP A 619 -25.00 20.44 39.56
CA ASP A 619 -26.11 19.62 39.09
C ASP A 619 -26.75 20.27 37.85
N PHE A 620 -26.90 19.49 36.78
CA PHE A 620 -27.59 19.96 35.59
C PHE A 620 -29.07 20.20 35.89
N GLN A 621 -29.56 21.42 35.66
CA GLN A 621 -30.93 21.83 35.92
C GLN A 621 -31.84 21.69 34.71
N GLY A 622 -31.26 21.37 33.54
CA GLY A 622 -31.97 21.21 32.28
C GLY A 622 -31.56 22.23 31.21
N TRP A 623 -32.06 21.98 30.01
CA TRP A 623 -31.93 22.86 28.86
C TRP A 623 -32.96 24.00 28.90
N ASP A 624 -32.66 25.10 28.21
CA ASP A 624 -33.55 26.25 28.11
C ASP A 624 -34.86 25.95 27.34
N ALA A 625 -34.87 24.89 26.54
CA ALA A 625 -36.08 24.31 25.95
C ALA A 625 -35.89 22.81 25.66
N ASP A 626 -36.95 22.01 25.79
CA ASP A 626 -36.94 20.59 25.41
C ASP A 626 -36.75 20.39 23.90
N SER A 627 -37.19 21.36 23.09
CA SER A 627 -37.05 21.37 21.64
C SER A 627 -37.13 22.79 21.09
N LYS A 628 -36.52 23.04 19.92
CA LYS A 628 -36.55 24.32 19.20
C LYS A 628 -36.83 24.08 17.72
N VAL A 629 -37.43 25.07 17.06
CA VAL A 629 -37.62 25.04 15.60
C VAL A 629 -36.48 25.80 14.94
N VAL A 630 -35.91 25.23 13.89
CA VAL A 630 -34.85 25.85 13.09
C VAL A 630 -35.47 26.96 12.24
N GLU A 631 -35.03 28.21 12.40
CA GLU A 631 -35.53 29.37 11.65
C GLU A 631 -34.37 30.04 10.89
N ASP A 632 -34.02 29.46 9.74
CA ASP A 632 -32.98 29.97 8.82
C ASP A 632 -31.61 30.29 9.49
N SER A 633 -31.28 29.67 10.62
CA SER A 633 -30.03 29.86 11.37
C SER A 633 -29.75 28.71 12.33
N ASP A 634 -28.49 28.57 12.74
CA ASP A 634 -28.05 27.54 13.70
C ASP A 634 -28.78 27.69 15.04
N VAL A 635 -29.16 26.55 15.62
CA VAL A 635 -29.89 26.50 16.89
C VAL A 635 -28.92 26.20 18.01
N VAL A 636 -28.93 27.03 19.05
CA VAL A 636 -28.13 26.82 20.26
C VAL A 636 -29.04 26.39 21.40
N PHE A 637 -28.79 25.26 22.05
CA PHE A 637 -29.42 24.90 23.32
C PHE A 637 -28.53 25.32 24.49
N VAL A 638 -29.13 26.00 25.47
CA VAL A 638 -28.38 26.53 26.62
C VAL A 638 -28.74 25.73 27.87
N GLY A 639 -27.77 25.01 28.40
CA GLY A 639 -27.91 24.15 29.56
C GLY A 639 -27.52 24.87 30.85
N SER A 640 -28.38 24.85 31.85
CA SER A 640 -28.15 25.57 33.12
C SER A 640 -27.63 24.63 34.21
N TRP A 641 -26.57 25.03 34.91
CA TRP A 641 -25.98 24.25 36.00
C TRP A 641 -26.12 24.95 37.36
N GLY A 642 -26.76 24.26 38.30
CA GLY A 642 -26.88 24.71 39.68
C GLY A 642 -25.64 24.30 40.48
N MET A 643 -25.30 25.07 41.53
CA MET A 643 -24.19 24.78 42.42
C MET A 643 -24.70 24.67 43.86
N THR A 644 -24.39 23.55 44.51
CA THR A 644 -24.67 23.32 45.93
C THR A 644 -23.35 23.14 46.66
N VAL A 645 -23.08 24.01 47.63
CA VAL A 645 -21.92 23.88 48.52
C VAL A 645 -22.40 23.32 49.85
N THR A 646 -21.85 22.17 50.24
CA THR A 646 -22.08 21.58 51.55
C THR A 646 -20.78 21.61 52.34
N GLU A 647 -20.81 22.28 53.48
CA GLU A 647 -19.70 22.27 54.45
C GLU A 647 -20.07 21.33 55.59
N GLU A 648 -19.32 20.23 55.70
CA GLU A 648 -19.45 19.28 56.79
C GLU A 648 -18.19 19.31 57.67
N PRO A 649 -18.33 19.23 59.00
CA PRO A 649 -17.16 19.14 59.87
C PRO A 649 -16.42 17.82 59.60
N ILE A 650 -15.08 17.86 59.51
CA ILE A 650 -14.26 16.65 59.50
C ILE A 650 -14.59 15.92 60.82
N GLY A 651 -15.24 14.76 60.69
CA GLY A 651 -15.67 13.93 61.82
C GLY A 651 -14.49 13.51 62.73
N PRO A 652 -14.75 12.79 63.84
CA PRO A 652 -13.66 12.29 64.67
C PRO A 652 -12.73 11.41 63.81
N PRO A 653 -11.43 11.30 64.15
CA PRO A 653 -10.44 10.61 63.33
C PRO A 653 -10.93 9.20 62.94
N PRO A 654 -10.55 8.70 61.74
CA PRO A 654 -11.04 7.40 61.27
C PRO A 654 -10.75 6.32 62.31
N ALA A 655 -11.77 5.53 62.61
CA ALA A 655 -11.66 4.41 63.52
C ALA A 655 -10.58 3.44 63.01
N GLU A 656 -9.80 2.86 63.93
CA GLU A 656 -8.91 1.76 63.57
C GLU A 656 -9.76 0.64 62.95
N THR A 657 -9.49 0.33 61.68
CA THR A 657 -10.11 -0.80 60.98
C THR A 657 -9.16 -1.98 61.01
N PHE A 658 -9.69 -3.19 60.91
CA PHE A 658 -8.98 -4.46 61.04
C PHE A 658 -9.29 -5.37 59.85
N GLY A 659 -8.31 -6.17 59.44
CA GLY A 659 -8.40 -7.08 58.29
C GLY A 659 -8.78 -8.49 58.71
N VAL A 660 -9.21 -9.27 57.72
CA VAL A 660 -9.43 -10.70 57.87
C VAL A 660 -8.41 -11.45 57.02
N SER A 661 -7.72 -12.42 57.62
CA SER A 661 -6.81 -13.31 56.92
C SER A 661 -7.13 -14.77 57.20
N TYR A 662 -6.58 -15.66 56.37
CA TYR A 662 -6.84 -17.09 56.44
C TYR A 662 -5.51 -17.86 56.53
N GLU A 663 -5.51 -18.94 57.30
CA GLU A 663 -4.37 -19.84 57.44
C GLU A 663 -4.83 -21.29 57.37
N PHE A 664 -4.06 -22.16 56.71
CA PHE A 664 -4.32 -23.59 56.70
C PHE A 664 -3.30 -24.34 57.54
N VAL A 665 -3.79 -25.30 58.33
CA VAL A 665 -2.96 -26.16 59.18
C VAL A 665 -3.30 -27.64 58.96
N PRO A 666 -2.32 -28.55 59.08
CA PRO A 666 -2.59 -29.98 59.04
C PRO A 666 -3.32 -30.42 60.31
N ALA A 667 -4.19 -31.43 60.18
CA ALA A 667 -4.90 -32.03 61.30
C ALA A 667 -3.94 -32.72 62.28
N GLU A 668 -4.38 -32.87 63.54
CA GLU A 668 -3.59 -33.53 64.57
C GLU A 668 -3.23 -34.98 64.16
N GLY A 669 -1.94 -35.30 64.15
CA GLY A 669 -1.42 -36.61 63.72
C GLY A 669 -0.99 -36.69 62.26
N VAL A 670 -1.19 -35.63 61.47
CA VAL A 670 -0.62 -35.53 60.12
C VAL A 670 0.78 -34.93 60.21
N GLU A 671 1.81 -35.77 59.98
CA GLU A 671 3.22 -35.35 60.06
C GLU A 671 3.73 -34.71 58.75
N ARG A 672 2.98 -34.86 57.64
CA ARG A 672 3.33 -34.29 56.34
C ARG A 672 2.91 -32.81 56.27
N PRO A 673 3.76 -31.89 55.78
CA PRO A 673 3.37 -30.50 55.57
C PRO A 673 2.28 -30.40 54.50
N LEU A 674 1.46 -29.35 54.57
CA LEU A 674 0.45 -29.09 53.55
C LEU A 674 1.16 -28.79 52.20
N PRO A 675 0.73 -29.41 51.09
CA PRO A 675 1.24 -29.11 49.75
C PRO A 675 0.95 -27.66 49.33
N ASP A 676 1.81 -27.09 48.48
CA ASP A 676 1.63 -25.73 47.94
C ASP A 676 0.29 -25.55 47.21
N ALA A 677 -0.21 -26.62 46.57
CA ALA A 677 -1.53 -26.64 45.94
C ALA A 677 -2.67 -26.36 46.94
N LEU A 678 -2.56 -26.82 48.20
CA LEU A 678 -3.54 -26.45 49.24
C LEU A 678 -3.37 -25.01 49.69
N LEU A 679 -2.13 -24.52 49.80
CA LEU A 679 -1.87 -23.13 50.22
C LEU A 679 -2.35 -22.11 49.19
N SER A 680 -2.36 -22.46 47.89
CA SER A 680 -2.94 -21.63 46.84
C SER A 680 -4.47 -21.51 46.88
N LEU A 681 -5.15 -22.31 47.70
CA LEU A 681 -6.61 -22.23 47.91
C LEU A 681 -7.01 -21.27 49.04
N LEU A 682 -6.06 -20.60 49.70
CA LEU A 682 -6.36 -19.66 50.76
C LEU A 682 -7.20 -18.49 50.22
N PRO A 683 -8.36 -18.18 50.83
CA PRO A 683 -9.13 -17.00 50.46
C PRO A 683 -8.33 -15.71 50.70
N THR A 684 -8.53 -14.72 49.85
CA THR A 684 -8.02 -13.35 50.02
C THR A 684 -9.18 -12.42 50.33
N SER A 685 -9.00 -11.50 51.29
CA SER A 685 -9.98 -10.46 51.61
C SER A 685 -9.29 -9.10 51.67
N ASP A 686 -9.79 -8.15 50.88
CA ASP A 686 -9.37 -6.75 50.90
C ASP A 686 -10.33 -5.88 51.74
N GLU A 687 -11.38 -6.48 52.32
CA GLU A 687 -12.35 -5.80 53.17
C GLU A 687 -11.78 -5.48 54.56
N ARG A 688 -12.15 -4.30 55.09
CA ARG A 688 -11.73 -3.79 56.40
C ARG A 688 -12.96 -3.62 57.29
N TYR A 689 -12.83 -4.02 58.56
CA TYR A 689 -13.94 -4.08 59.52
C TYR A 689 -13.64 -3.25 60.77
N GLU A 690 -14.68 -2.79 61.47
CA GLU A 690 -14.56 -2.05 62.72
C GLU A 690 -14.63 -3.00 63.94
N SER A 691 -14.12 -2.54 65.08
CA SER A 691 -14.23 -3.30 66.33
C SER A 691 -15.70 -3.47 66.74
N GLY A 692 -16.13 -4.73 66.92
CA GLY A 692 -17.51 -5.12 67.16
C GLY A 692 -18.22 -5.77 65.98
N ASP A 693 -17.66 -5.68 64.76
CA ASP A 693 -18.21 -6.35 63.57
C ASP A 693 -18.10 -7.87 63.69
N THR A 694 -19.09 -8.58 63.12
CA THR A 694 -19.07 -10.04 63.04
C THR A 694 -18.75 -10.46 61.61
N VAL A 695 -17.58 -11.08 61.42
CA VAL A 695 -17.12 -11.61 60.13
C VAL A 695 -17.37 -13.10 60.07
N THR A 696 -17.88 -13.61 58.94
CA THR A 696 -18.10 -15.05 58.71
C THR A 696 -16.92 -15.66 57.96
N ALA A 697 -16.59 -16.90 58.26
CA ALA A 697 -15.54 -17.61 57.53
C ALA A 697 -15.94 -17.79 56.05
N ALA A 698 -14.98 -17.67 55.13
CA ALA A 698 -15.24 -17.81 53.70
C ALA A 698 -15.48 -19.28 53.32
N ASP A 699 -16.42 -19.53 52.42
CA ASP A 699 -16.61 -20.87 51.86
C ASP A 699 -15.44 -21.20 50.91
N LEU A 700 -14.89 -22.41 51.02
CA LEU A 700 -13.88 -22.89 50.08
C LEU A 700 -14.53 -23.44 48.82
N LEU A 701 -13.99 -23.05 47.66
CA LEU A 701 -14.42 -23.57 46.35
C LEU A 701 -14.20 -25.08 46.22
N PHE A 702 -13.17 -25.60 46.90
CA PHE A 702 -12.84 -27.03 46.95
C PHE A 702 -12.54 -27.45 48.39
N THR A 703 -13.14 -28.54 48.83
CA THR A 703 -12.96 -29.10 50.19
C THR A 703 -12.24 -30.43 50.20
N ALA A 704 -11.78 -30.93 49.05
CA ALA A 704 -10.96 -32.12 48.92
C ALA A 704 -9.95 -31.98 47.77
N VAL A 705 -8.72 -32.45 47.98
CA VAL A 705 -7.65 -32.49 46.97
C VAL A 705 -7.01 -33.87 46.95
N ILE A 706 -6.77 -34.42 45.76
CA ILE A 706 -6.23 -35.77 45.58
C ILE A 706 -4.86 -35.69 44.91
N GLU A 707 -3.85 -36.31 45.53
CA GLU A 707 -2.53 -36.55 44.94
C GLU A 707 -2.41 -38.05 44.63
N ILE A 708 -1.88 -38.37 43.44
CA ILE A 708 -1.60 -39.75 43.03
C ILE A 708 -0.10 -39.83 42.73
N ASP A 709 0.58 -40.76 43.40
CA ASP A 709 2.01 -41.03 43.23
C ASP A 709 2.17 -42.50 42.83
N GLU A 710 2.85 -42.76 41.71
CA GLU A 710 3.04 -44.11 41.17
C GLU A 710 4.50 -44.53 41.39
N ASP A 711 4.72 -45.57 42.20
CA ASP A 711 6.04 -46.15 42.43
C ASP A 711 6.19 -47.41 41.56
N GLU A 712 6.81 -47.23 40.40
CA GLU A 712 7.10 -48.32 39.44
C GLU A 712 8.07 -49.36 40.02
N GLU A 713 8.95 -49.00 40.96
CA GLU A 713 9.89 -49.95 41.58
C GLU A 713 9.21 -50.82 42.65
N ALA A 714 8.25 -50.25 43.38
CA ALA A 714 7.45 -50.97 44.39
C ALA A 714 6.20 -51.66 43.81
N ASN A 715 5.85 -51.40 42.55
CA ASN A 715 4.62 -51.85 41.88
C ASN A 715 3.36 -51.42 42.67
N THR A 716 3.30 -50.16 43.10
CA THR A 716 2.20 -49.61 43.89
C THR A 716 1.83 -48.20 43.46
N VAL A 717 0.52 -47.88 43.50
CA VAL A 717 -0.02 -46.53 43.39
C VAL A 717 -0.41 -46.06 44.78
N THR A 718 0.13 -44.94 45.21
CA THR A 718 -0.24 -44.26 46.45
C THR A 718 -1.17 -43.10 46.13
N THR A 719 -2.41 -43.19 46.59
CA THR A 719 -3.37 -42.08 46.54
C THR A 719 -3.43 -41.40 47.90
N THR A 720 -3.05 -40.12 47.94
CA THR A 720 -3.23 -39.26 49.12
C THR A 720 -4.44 -38.36 48.90
N ILE A 721 -5.39 -38.39 49.81
CA ILE A 721 -6.56 -37.50 49.82
C ILE A 721 -6.40 -36.53 50.99
N TRP A 722 -6.45 -35.23 50.68
CA TRP A 722 -6.53 -34.15 51.65
C TRP A 722 -7.96 -33.65 51.74
N ASP A 723 -8.55 -33.67 52.94
CA ASP A 723 -9.95 -33.30 53.18
C ASP A 723 -10.05 -32.13 54.15
N PHE A 724 -10.73 -31.06 53.75
CA PHE A 724 -10.98 -29.90 54.59
C PHE A 724 -11.97 -30.25 55.70
N GLN A 725 -11.52 -30.15 56.94
CA GLN A 725 -12.30 -30.48 58.13
C GLN A 725 -13.13 -29.30 58.64
N GLY A 726 -12.89 -28.10 58.11
CA GLY A 726 -13.59 -26.87 58.48
C GLY A 726 -12.67 -25.80 59.04
N TRP A 727 -13.28 -24.63 59.23
CA TRP A 727 -12.67 -23.50 59.93
C TRP A 727 -12.77 -23.67 61.45
N ASP A 728 -11.88 -23.03 62.18
CA ASP A 728 -11.89 -23.02 63.65
C ASP A 728 -13.13 -22.33 64.25
N ALA A 729 -13.80 -21.47 63.47
CA ALA A 729 -15.13 -20.94 63.77
C ALA A 729 -15.89 -20.55 62.48
N ASP A 730 -17.22 -20.67 62.48
CA ASP A 730 -18.08 -20.21 61.36
C ASP A 730 -18.12 -18.68 61.25
N SER A 731 -17.89 -17.97 62.37
CA SER A 731 -17.79 -16.52 62.43
C SER A 731 -16.98 -16.08 63.65
N LYS A 732 -16.43 -14.86 63.59
CA LYS A 732 -15.64 -14.23 64.66
C LYS A 732 -16.04 -12.76 64.78
N VAL A 733 -15.96 -12.22 66.00
CA VAL A 733 -16.16 -10.79 66.26
C VAL A 733 -14.80 -10.11 66.25
N VAL A 734 -14.68 -9.01 65.51
CA VAL A 734 -13.49 -8.17 65.45
C VAL A 734 -13.32 -7.46 66.80
N ALA A 735 -12.17 -7.62 67.45
CA ALA A 735 -11.93 -7.14 68.82
C ALA A 735 -10.62 -6.34 68.90
N ASP A 736 -10.63 -5.16 68.29
CA ASP A 736 -9.47 -4.24 68.22
C ASP A 736 -8.19 -4.87 67.61
N SER A 737 -8.32 -5.89 66.76
CA SER A 737 -7.21 -6.52 66.04
C SER A 737 -7.69 -7.28 64.79
N ASP A 738 -6.77 -7.55 63.86
CA ASP A 738 -7.02 -8.41 62.69
C ASP A 738 -7.51 -9.80 63.12
N VAL A 739 -8.44 -10.36 62.35
CA VAL A 739 -9.07 -11.65 62.61
C VAL A 739 -8.48 -12.69 61.66
N VAL A 740 -7.97 -13.79 62.21
CA VAL A 740 -7.45 -14.91 61.41
C VAL A 740 -8.39 -16.10 61.53
N PHE A 741 -8.89 -16.65 60.42
CA PHE A 741 -9.57 -17.95 60.40
C PHE A 741 -8.57 -19.06 60.10
N VAL A 742 -8.59 -20.11 60.91
CA VAL A 742 -7.65 -21.24 60.76
C VAL A 742 -8.41 -22.45 60.26
N GLY A 743 -8.11 -22.88 59.05
CA GLY A 743 -8.73 -24.02 58.38
C GLY A 743 -7.90 -25.28 58.56
N THR A 744 -8.53 -26.39 58.94
CA THR A 744 -7.83 -27.65 59.22
C THR A 744 -8.00 -28.65 58.09
N TRP A 745 -6.90 -29.27 57.65
CA TRP A 745 -6.91 -30.30 56.59
C TRP A 745 -6.47 -31.67 57.12
N GLY A 746 -7.32 -32.68 56.92
CA GLY A 746 -7.01 -34.07 57.20
C GLY A 746 -6.32 -34.74 56.01
N MET A 747 -5.57 -35.82 56.26
CA MET A 747 -4.84 -36.57 55.23
C MET A 747 -5.16 -38.06 55.36
N THR A 748 -5.54 -38.70 54.25
CA THR A 748 -5.72 -40.14 54.15
C THR A 748 -4.85 -40.69 53.02
N VAL A 749 -4.05 -41.71 53.30
CA VAL A 749 -3.19 -42.37 52.30
C VAL A 749 -3.69 -43.79 52.07
N THR A 750 -3.89 -44.13 50.79
CA THR A 750 -4.22 -45.49 50.36
C THR A 750 -3.16 -45.95 49.37
N GLU A 751 -2.58 -47.11 49.61
CA GLU A 751 -1.59 -47.74 48.72
C GLU A 751 -2.23 -48.99 48.10
N GLU A 752 -2.30 -49.02 46.78
CA GLU A 752 -2.86 -50.14 46.01
C GLU A 752 -1.79 -50.69 45.06
N PRO A 753 -1.74 -52.00 44.80
CA PRO A 753 -0.77 -52.53 43.84
C PRO A 753 -1.08 -52.04 42.42
N LEU A 754 -0.04 -51.68 41.66
CA LEU A 754 -0.12 -51.42 40.22
C LEU A 754 -0.63 -52.71 39.54
N ILE A 755 -1.79 -52.64 38.90
CA ILE A 755 -2.41 -53.78 38.21
C ILE A 755 -1.66 -53.98 36.89
N GLU A 756 -0.88 -55.05 36.77
CA GLU A 756 -0.39 -55.52 35.47
C GLU A 756 -1.59 -56.02 34.62
N ASP A 757 -1.62 -55.62 33.35
CA ASP A 757 -2.66 -55.96 32.38
C ASP A 757 -2.89 -57.50 32.35
N PRO A 758 -4.13 -58.00 32.53
CA PRO A 758 -4.41 -59.42 32.58
C PRO A 758 -4.56 -59.99 31.16
N ASP A 759 -3.46 -60.04 30.42
CA ASP A 759 -3.32 -60.87 29.22
C ASP A 759 -2.28 -61.95 29.52
N ASP A 760 -2.57 -62.86 30.46
CA ASP A 760 -2.02 -64.22 30.47
C ASP A 760 -2.82 -65.11 31.44
N GLU A 761 -3.09 -66.34 30.98
CA GLU A 761 -3.71 -67.50 31.66
C GLU A 761 -5.21 -67.82 31.40
N GLU A 762 -5.44 -68.37 30.20
CA GLU A 762 -6.01 -69.70 29.86
C GLU A 762 -7.17 -70.35 30.67
N GLU A 763 -8.20 -70.75 29.89
CA GLU A 763 -9.06 -71.96 29.99
C GLU A 763 -10.10 -72.07 31.15
N GLU A 764 -11.37 -72.51 31.00
CA GLU A 764 -12.02 -73.40 30.03
C GLU A 764 -13.59 -73.34 30.18
N GLU A 765 -14.29 -73.42 29.03
CA GLU A 765 -15.57 -74.06 28.64
C GLU A 765 -16.80 -74.30 29.59
N GLU A 766 -18.00 -73.90 29.12
CA GLU A 766 -19.28 -74.67 28.90
C GLU A 766 -20.51 -73.73 28.97
N ASP A 767 -21.14 -73.34 27.85
CA ASP A 767 -22.26 -73.97 27.09
C ASP A 767 -23.65 -73.96 27.77
N ASP A 768 -24.57 -73.14 27.25
CA ASP A 768 -25.79 -73.57 26.51
C ASP A 768 -26.76 -72.38 26.32
N THR A 769 -27.45 -72.37 25.18
CA THR A 769 -28.15 -71.24 24.54
C THR A 769 -29.68 -71.26 24.80
N PRO A 770 -30.55 -70.40 24.21
CA PRO A 770 -31.49 -69.54 24.96
C PRO A 770 -32.98 -69.90 24.80
N LYS A 771 -33.87 -69.29 25.60
CA LYS A 771 -35.33 -69.20 25.29
C LYS A 771 -35.98 -67.85 25.62
N LYS A 772 -36.61 -67.29 24.57
CA LYS A 772 -37.59 -66.18 24.49
C LYS A 772 -38.82 -66.35 25.41
N ILE A 773 -39.44 -65.23 25.81
CA ILE A 773 -40.90 -64.97 25.74
C ILE A 773 -41.14 -63.46 25.51
N ASP A 774 -42.02 -63.16 24.56
CA ASP A 774 -42.49 -61.83 24.11
C ASP A 774 -43.73 -61.32 24.89
N ASP A 775 -43.90 -59.99 24.84
CA ASP A 775 -45.12 -59.16 24.71
C ASP A 775 -46.23 -58.99 25.77
N ASP A 776 -46.80 -57.78 25.67
CA ASP A 776 -48.06 -57.21 26.18
C ASP A 776 -48.09 -56.65 27.62
N ASP A 777 -48.21 -55.31 27.75
CA ASP A 777 -49.52 -54.64 27.83
C ASP A 777 -49.38 -53.12 28.12
N LYS A 778 -50.19 -52.28 27.46
CA LYS A 778 -50.37 -50.84 27.73
C LYS A 778 -51.88 -50.56 27.71
N PRO A 779 -52.43 -49.78 28.66
CA PRO A 779 -53.07 -48.51 28.28
C PRO A 779 -52.84 -47.41 29.34
N ASP A 780 -52.49 -46.18 28.99
CA ASP A 780 -53.30 -45.08 28.42
C ASP A 780 -53.95 -44.15 29.48
N THR A 781 -53.70 -42.87 29.21
CA THR A 781 -54.10 -41.55 29.70
C THR A 781 -55.21 -41.38 30.76
N THR A 782 -55.01 -40.40 31.65
CA THR A 782 -55.82 -39.16 31.74
C THR A 782 -55.33 -38.20 32.83
N LEU A 783 -55.19 -36.92 32.48
CA LEU A 783 -55.06 -35.75 33.38
C LEU A 783 -56.45 -35.16 33.67
N PRO A 784 -56.62 -34.45 34.79
CA PRO A 784 -57.04 -33.06 34.67
C PRO A 784 -56.34 -32.07 35.63
N LYS A 785 -56.22 -30.82 35.16
CA LYS A 785 -55.85 -29.61 35.91
C LYS A 785 -57.07 -29.02 36.65
N SER A 786 -56.84 -28.42 37.82
CA SER A 786 -57.11 -26.98 38.13
C SER A 786 -57.36 -26.71 39.62
N GLY A 787 -56.77 -25.61 40.11
CA GLY A 787 -57.45 -24.68 41.03
C GLY A 787 -57.08 -24.69 42.52
N GLY A 788 -56.23 -23.73 42.92
CA GLY A 788 -56.66 -22.74 43.93
C GLY A 788 -56.17 -22.87 45.37
N ALA A 789 -55.16 -22.04 45.69
CA ALA A 789 -55.02 -21.18 46.88
C ALA A 789 -54.99 -21.78 48.31
N GLY A 790 -53.98 -21.36 49.09
CA GLY A 790 -54.11 -21.25 50.55
C GLY A 790 -52.82 -21.46 51.34
N GLN A 791 -52.19 -20.34 51.70
CA GLN A 791 -51.05 -20.14 52.60
C GLN A 791 -51.00 -21.03 53.87
N GLY A 792 -49.79 -21.36 54.32
CA GLY A 792 -49.52 -21.59 55.74
C GLY A 792 -48.27 -22.40 56.08
N LEU A 793 -47.27 -21.70 56.64
CA LEU A 793 -46.28 -22.18 57.62
C LEU A 793 -45.31 -23.30 57.21
N PHE A 794 -44.03 -22.94 57.05
CA PHE A 794 -42.92 -23.81 57.47
C PHE A 794 -41.86 -23.00 58.20
N MET A 795 -41.75 -23.27 59.50
CA MET A 795 -40.59 -23.01 60.35
C MET A 795 -39.87 -24.34 60.55
N ALA A 796 -38.54 -24.28 60.41
CA ALA A 796 -37.52 -25.08 61.06
C ALA A 796 -37.44 -26.60 60.82
N GLY A 797 -36.26 -27.01 60.31
CA GLY A 797 -35.49 -28.11 60.90
C GLY A 797 -35.39 -29.38 60.05
N GLY A 798 -34.19 -29.69 59.58
CA GLY A 798 -33.88 -31.06 59.15
C GLY A 798 -32.73 -31.20 58.16
N ALA A 799 -31.53 -30.75 58.52
CA ALA A 799 -30.30 -31.28 57.93
C ALA A 799 -30.11 -32.72 58.45
N LEU A 800 -30.06 -33.72 57.56
CA LEU A 800 -29.37 -34.98 57.81
C LEU A 800 -29.12 -35.76 56.49
N LEU A 801 -27.83 -35.95 56.18
CA LEU A 801 -27.20 -37.11 55.55
C LEU A 801 -27.66 -37.57 54.15
N LEU A 802 -26.83 -37.28 53.14
CA LEU A 802 -26.45 -38.24 52.09
C LEU A 802 -24.97 -38.03 51.70
N VAL A 803 -24.08 -38.72 52.42
CA VAL A 803 -22.73 -39.06 51.95
C VAL A 803 -22.85 -40.41 51.24
N ALA A 804 -22.78 -40.43 49.91
CA ALA A 804 -22.44 -41.58 49.08
C ALA A 804 -22.49 -41.16 47.60
N GLY A 805 -21.33 -40.89 46.99
CA GLY A 805 -21.30 -40.52 45.57
C GLY A 805 -19.92 -40.20 45.01
N ALA A 806 -18.85 -40.88 45.46
CA ALA A 806 -17.55 -40.79 44.80
C ALA A 806 -16.71 -42.04 45.11
N ALA A 807 -17.17 -43.19 44.64
CA ALA A 807 -16.31 -44.33 44.33
C ALA A 807 -17.08 -45.28 43.41
N LEU A 808 -16.42 -45.69 42.32
CA LEU A 808 -16.90 -46.58 41.24
C LEU A 808 -17.90 -45.99 40.23
N THR A 809 -17.37 -45.42 39.14
CA THR A 809 -17.63 -45.92 37.77
C THR A 809 -16.66 -45.30 36.76
N LEU A 810 -15.38 -45.69 36.83
CA LEU A 810 -14.45 -45.61 35.70
C LEU A 810 -14.47 -46.96 34.97
N ARG A 811 -15.64 -47.32 34.42
CA ARG A 811 -15.80 -48.47 33.52
C ARG A 811 -17.16 -48.41 32.82
N GLN A 812 -17.33 -47.50 31.87
CA GLN A 812 -18.23 -47.67 30.70
C GLN A 812 -18.24 -46.47 29.73
N ILE A 813 -17.11 -46.08 29.15
CA ILE A 813 -17.12 -45.44 27.81
C ILE A 813 -15.93 -45.95 27.01
N ARG A 814 -16.01 -47.21 26.56
CA ARG A 814 -15.31 -47.73 25.38
C ARG A 814 -15.96 -49.05 24.97
N ARG A 815 -17.03 -48.96 24.17
CA ARG A 815 -17.43 -49.89 23.11
C ARG A 815 -18.80 -49.49 22.57
N GLY A 816 -18.84 -49.08 21.30
CA GLY A 816 -20.04 -49.25 20.47
C GLY A 816 -20.54 -48.04 19.70
N ILE A 817 -19.77 -47.50 18.74
CA ILE A 817 -20.37 -47.04 17.48
C ILE A 817 -19.70 -47.85 16.37
N ARG A 818 -20.38 -48.93 15.98
CA ARG A 818 -20.18 -49.61 14.71
C ARG A 818 -21.01 -48.86 13.66
N ILE A 819 -20.33 -48.49 12.59
CA ILE A 819 -20.92 -48.16 11.29
C ILE A 819 -21.64 -49.43 10.78
N SER A 820 -22.90 -49.28 10.40
CA SER A 820 -23.55 -50.12 9.39
C SER A 820 -23.95 -49.21 8.23
N GLU A 821 -23.79 -49.74 7.02
CA GLU A 821 -24.04 -49.15 5.69
C GLU A 821 -25.16 -48.11 5.57
#